data_AF-A0A7W0NDR9-F1
#
_entry.id   AF-A0A7W0NDR9-F1
#
_cell.length_a   1.000
_cell.length_b   1.000
_cell.length_c   1.000
_cell.angle_alpha   90.00
_cell.angle_beta   90.00
_cell.angle_gamma   90.00
#
_symmetry.space_group_name_H-M   'P 1'
#
loop_
_entity.id
_entity.type
_entity.pdbx_description
1 polymer ?
#
loop_
_entity_poly.entity_id
_entity_poly.type
_entity_poly.pdbx_seq_one_letter_code
_entity_poly.pdbx_strand_id
1 'polypeptide(L)'
;MSEHPHVVVTPANHSERQGLTATPVAALNGTAHPAGGLRVTRRFSQAGIDPFSAVSWTTRTSRITNPDGSVVFEMADAEVPVTWSQVATDIMVSKYFRKAGVPQRDAAGTLLTDAAGNTLLGPERSAKQVIGRLAGAWRYWGEKHGYFASPDDAQAFADELIYMLMTQMAAPNSPQWFNTGLAWAYGITGPAQGHYYVDPAEPGRVQESDDAYSRAQVHACFIQSVSDDLVSEGGIMDLWQREARIFKYGSGTGTNFSRIRGEGEPLSGGGTSSGLMSFLRVGDRAAGAIKSGGTTRRAAKMVVLDVDHPDIEQFVNWKADEEKKVAALIAAGYPSDYNGDAYATVSGQNSNNSVRISNEFIAAVLHDDEWHLRRRTDGEISKTVRARDLWERIATAAWSCADPGLQFDTTINEWHTCPAAGRINASNPCSEYLFVDNTACNLASLNLIKFLDVESGTFDIEAFRHAARLWTIVLEISVLMAQFPSKEIARLSYDYRTLGLGYANIGTVLMILGMPYDSDRARAYSGAVTALMTGESYATSAELAAHLGPFPGYTANERDMLRVVRNHRRAAHNAPVDEYEGLSVPPMPIDPELAPADLLSAARDAWDLALASGERHGYRNAQTTLLAPTGTIGLLMDCDTTGVEPDFALVKFKKLAGGGYFKIANQSIAPALKTLGYSDAERRAILDYVLGALSLTGAPHINRETLAAKGFSEEDLDKVERALPGVFELGFAFNAWTLGEAALIRAGLTLERASRPGFDLLRALGFSRRQIDEANEYICGAMTVEGAPFLKPEHEAVFDTANKSGKKGTRFIHHLGHIKMMSATQSFLSGAISKTINMPAEATVESVEDAYLESWRHGIKAMALYRDGSKLSQPLSAKSDTKLDDDADIEADAFATPRDFEAEIEARAQARVAELLATQRQTARATGTPSPTARPLAAHDAVRRRLPAKRHGFTQEARVAGHKVYLRTGEYEDASLGEIFIDMHKEGAAFRSMIHSFAIAVSKGLQYGVPLEEFVDTFTFVRFEPQGMVTGHPNVKLATSVIDYVFRVLGLEYLGRTDLVQVEPRAVDQTGEDADLLPDFDRAVAEGLDRAGAPERSEEDAPVTTAASQVSAGAVQSHLSATREETATAERTDQGPVPVYTNGYVNGSGDASADLSGLRVEAGGAVARQAPSPIAPRGGLDAQLSEMMGDAPFCDVCGHITIRNGSCYKCLNCGNSLGCS
;
A
#
# COMPACT_ATOMS: atom_id res chain seq x y z
N MET A 1 44.33 -3.98 35.67
CA MET A 1 45.20 -5.18 35.74
C MET A 1 44.29 -6.36 36.02
N SER A 2 44.58 -7.55 35.43
CA SER A 2 44.16 -8.91 35.86
C SER A 2 42.69 -9.19 36.21
N GLU A 3 42.05 -10.30 35.82
CA GLU A 3 42.40 -11.39 34.89
C GLU A 3 41.15 -12.29 34.73
N HIS A 4 40.82 -12.73 33.51
CA HIS A 4 39.87 -13.84 33.31
C HIS A 4 40.35 -14.73 32.15
N PRO A 5 40.35 -16.08 32.31
CA PRO A 5 40.97 -16.99 31.35
C PRO A 5 40.03 -17.40 30.20
N HIS A 6 40.61 -17.64 29.02
CA HIS A 6 39.93 -18.38 27.96
C HIS A 6 39.82 -19.86 28.33
N VAL A 7 38.66 -20.47 28.09
CA VAL A 7 38.46 -21.92 28.12
C VAL A 7 38.17 -22.40 26.71
N VAL A 8 39.04 -23.25 26.18
CA VAL A 8 38.83 -23.95 24.91
C VAL A 8 38.18 -25.30 25.21
N VAL A 9 37.14 -25.67 24.47
CA VAL A 9 36.48 -26.98 24.56
C VAL A 9 36.51 -27.65 23.19
N THR A 10 37.04 -28.87 23.13
CA THR A 10 37.10 -29.69 21.91
C THR A 10 35.85 -30.56 21.75
N PRO A 11 35.41 -30.85 20.51
CA PRO A 11 34.26 -31.71 20.25
C PRO A 11 34.60 -33.20 20.44
N ALA A 12 33.58 -34.00 20.74
CA ALA A 12 33.66 -35.46 20.83
C ALA A 12 32.50 -36.12 20.06
N ASN A 13 32.76 -37.27 19.42
CA ASN A 13 31.79 -37.98 18.60
C ASN A 13 30.82 -38.83 19.44
N HIS A 14 29.55 -38.91 19.04
CA HIS A 14 28.87 -40.17 18.68
C HIS A 14 27.50 -39.91 18.02
N SER A 15 26.70 -40.96 17.77
CA SER A 15 25.91 -41.12 16.54
C SER A 15 24.43 -41.49 16.73
N GLU A 16 23.62 -41.13 15.72
CA GLU A 16 22.29 -41.68 15.34
C GLU A 16 21.10 -41.59 16.30
N ARG A 17 20.10 -40.78 15.93
CA ARG A 17 18.85 -41.25 15.27
C ARG A 17 18.05 -40.08 14.67
N GLN A 18 17.13 -40.39 13.75
CA GLN A 18 16.45 -39.43 12.88
C GLN A 18 15.09 -38.95 13.42
N GLY A 19 14.72 -37.72 13.05
CA GLY A 19 13.42 -37.08 13.30
C GLY A 19 13.52 -35.57 13.06
N LEU A 20 12.45 -34.92 12.58
CA LEU A 20 12.41 -33.47 12.33
C LEU A 20 12.19 -32.67 13.63
N THR A 21 13.12 -32.80 14.57
CA THR A 21 13.21 -31.95 15.76
C THR A 21 14.38 -30.98 15.61
N ALA A 22 14.15 -29.69 15.90
CA ALA A 22 15.26 -28.75 16.07
C ALA A 22 16.18 -29.25 17.20
N THR A 23 17.50 -29.14 17.01
CA THR A 23 18.47 -29.56 18.04
C THR A 23 18.17 -28.82 19.35
N PRO A 24 17.97 -29.52 20.48
CA PRO A 24 17.61 -28.87 21.72
C PRO A 24 18.78 -28.01 22.22
N VAL A 25 18.67 -26.69 22.04
CA VAL A 25 19.43 -25.73 22.84
C VAL A 25 19.18 -26.07 24.30
N ALA A 26 20.27 -26.21 25.07
CA ALA A 26 20.33 -26.95 26.34
C ALA A 26 19.04 -26.89 27.18
N ALA A 27 18.46 -28.07 27.43
CA ALA A 27 17.29 -28.21 28.29
C ALA A 27 17.53 -27.52 29.64
N LEU A 28 16.62 -26.62 30.03
CA LEU A 28 16.67 -25.84 31.27
C LEU A 28 16.30 -26.71 32.49
N ASN A 29 17.10 -27.75 32.73
CA ASN A 29 17.04 -28.64 33.89
C ASN A 29 17.43 -27.86 35.16
N GLY A 30 16.51 -27.03 35.68
CA GLY A 30 16.74 -26.24 36.89
C GLY A 30 15.59 -25.34 37.33
N THR A 31 14.70 -24.89 36.43
CA THR A 31 13.54 -24.08 36.81
C THR A 31 12.35 -24.98 37.17
N ALA A 32 12.01 -25.06 38.45
CA ALA A 32 10.79 -25.72 38.88
C ALA A 32 9.57 -24.99 38.29
N HIS A 33 8.71 -25.70 37.56
CA HIS A 33 7.47 -25.14 37.03
C HIS A 33 6.58 -24.64 38.19
N PRO A 34 6.19 -23.35 38.23
CA PRO A 34 5.22 -22.87 39.21
C PRO A 34 3.87 -23.54 38.96
N ALA A 35 3.17 -23.90 40.03
CA ALA A 35 1.88 -24.60 39.95
C ALA A 35 0.74 -23.65 39.53
N GLY A 36 0.68 -23.28 38.25
CA GLY A 36 -0.42 -22.48 37.70
C GLY A 36 -0.07 -21.70 36.42
N GLY A 37 0.12 -22.40 35.30
CA GLY A 37 0.07 -21.81 33.95
C GLY A 37 -1.22 -22.18 33.20
N LEU A 38 -1.36 -21.70 31.96
CA LEU A 38 -2.49 -22.04 31.07
C LEU A 38 -2.51 -23.52 30.70
N ARG A 39 -3.71 -24.08 30.58
CA ARG A 39 -3.94 -25.36 29.91
C ARG A 39 -4.39 -25.18 28.47
N VAL A 40 -4.00 -26.11 27.60
CA VAL A 40 -4.30 -26.04 26.16
C VAL A 40 -4.96 -27.34 25.70
N THR A 41 -6.28 -27.29 25.55
CA THR A 41 -7.07 -28.35 24.93
C THR A 41 -6.71 -28.50 23.45
N ARG A 42 -6.59 -29.74 22.97
CA ARG A 42 -6.49 -30.02 21.53
C ARG A 42 -7.88 -30.15 20.94
N ARG A 43 -8.12 -29.51 19.80
CA ARG A 43 -9.36 -29.60 19.01
C ARG A 43 -9.07 -29.96 17.56
N PHE A 44 -8.05 -29.33 16.97
CA PHE A 44 -7.68 -29.50 15.58
C PHE A 44 -6.52 -30.49 15.38
N SER A 45 -5.67 -30.67 16.40
CA SER A 45 -4.52 -31.57 16.41
C SER A 45 -4.76 -32.83 17.25
N GLN A 46 -3.86 -33.81 17.14
CA GLN A 46 -3.84 -34.99 18.00
C GLN A 46 -2.44 -35.16 18.62
N ALA A 47 -2.38 -35.60 19.88
CA ALA A 47 -1.11 -35.74 20.60
C ALA A 47 -0.23 -36.82 19.96
N GLY A 48 1.03 -36.47 19.66
CA GLY A 48 2.01 -37.37 19.05
C GLY A 48 1.88 -37.55 17.53
N ILE A 49 0.93 -36.88 16.86
CA ILE A 49 0.83 -36.83 15.40
C ILE A 49 1.41 -35.50 14.90
N ASP A 50 2.30 -35.56 13.91
CA ASP A 50 2.86 -34.36 13.26
C ASP A 50 1.72 -33.55 12.57
N PRO A 51 1.45 -32.30 12.99
CA PRO A 51 0.41 -31.48 12.37
C PRO A 51 0.63 -31.25 10.87
N PHE A 52 1.87 -31.26 10.38
CA PHE A 52 2.16 -31.13 8.95
C PHE A 52 1.64 -32.32 8.12
N SER A 53 1.38 -33.48 8.75
CA SER A 53 0.76 -34.65 8.10
C SER A 53 -0.75 -34.54 7.88
N ALA A 54 -1.42 -33.53 8.48
CA ALA A 54 -2.87 -33.36 8.39
C ALA A 54 -3.37 -32.87 7.00
N VAL A 55 -2.47 -32.51 6.08
CA VAL A 55 -2.80 -32.10 4.71
C VAL A 55 -1.83 -32.70 3.69
N SER A 56 -2.26 -32.85 2.44
CA SER A 56 -1.36 -33.17 1.32
C SER A 56 -0.59 -31.94 0.84
N TRP A 57 0.64 -32.15 0.37
CA TRP A 57 1.57 -31.10 -0.07
C TRP A 57 1.91 -31.25 -1.55
N THR A 58 2.28 -30.13 -2.19
CA THR A 58 2.65 -30.06 -3.61
C THR A 58 3.69 -28.98 -3.84
N THR A 59 4.50 -29.12 -4.89
CA THR A 59 5.41 -28.07 -5.37
C THR A 59 4.75 -27.26 -6.48
N ARG A 60 4.94 -25.94 -6.45
CA ARG A 60 4.46 -25.00 -7.48
C ARG A 60 5.52 -23.97 -7.81
N THR A 61 5.47 -23.44 -9.03
CA THR A 61 6.24 -22.26 -9.41
C THR A 61 5.46 -21.00 -9.05
N SER A 62 6.12 -20.05 -8.40
CA SER A 62 5.64 -18.68 -8.24
C SER A 62 6.37 -17.78 -9.23
N ARG A 63 5.64 -17.01 -10.05
CA ARG A 63 6.20 -16.22 -11.15
C ARG A 63 5.45 -14.90 -11.32
N ILE A 64 6.17 -13.79 -11.21
CA ILE A 64 5.65 -12.43 -11.39
C ILE A 64 6.29 -11.84 -12.65
N THR A 65 5.46 -11.35 -13.57
CA THR A 65 5.88 -10.70 -14.82
C THR A 65 5.32 -9.28 -14.94
N ASN A 66 6.05 -8.43 -15.67
CA ASN A 66 5.56 -7.14 -16.15
C ASN A 66 4.61 -7.32 -17.36
N PRO A 67 3.88 -6.27 -17.79
CA PRO A 67 3.01 -6.29 -18.97
C PRO A 67 3.70 -6.61 -20.30
N ASP A 68 5.01 -6.37 -20.39
CA ASP A 68 5.85 -6.71 -21.55
C ASP A 68 6.30 -8.20 -21.54
N GLY A 69 5.88 -8.98 -20.54
CA GLY A 69 6.26 -10.38 -20.36
C GLY A 69 7.60 -10.59 -19.64
N SER A 70 8.35 -9.54 -19.31
CA SER A 70 9.63 -9.67 -18.58
C SER A 70 9.41 -10.14 -17.13
N VAL A 71 10.32 -10.98 -16.62
CA VAL A 71 10.20 -11.60 -15.30
C VAL A 71 10.74 -10.68 -14.22
N VAL A 72 9.88 -10.35 -13.23
CA VAL A 72 10.23 -9.54 -12.05
C VAL A 72 10.74 -10.43 -10.91
N PHE A 73 10.15 -11.60 -10.75
CA PHE A 73 10.51 -12.60 -9.74
C PHE A 73 10.04 -13.98 -10.18
N GLU A 74 10.87 -15.01 -9.99
CA GLU A 74 10.48 -16.40 -10.20
C GLU A 74 11.12 -17.30 -9.14
N MET A 75 10.35 -18.27 -8.64
CA MET A 75 10.82 -19.35 -7.78
C MET A 75 10.09 -20.63 -8.16
N ALA A 76 10.82 -21.56 -8.78
CA ALA A 76 10.38 -22.93 -8.98
C ALA A 76 10.43 -23.74 -7.67
N ASP A 77 9.60 -24.78 -7.61
CA ASP A 77 9.57 -25.81 -6.57
C ASP A 77 9.32 -25.28 -5.14
N ALA A 78 8.40 -24.32 -5.00
CA ALA A 78 7.91 -23.89 -3.69
C ALA A 78 6.88 -24.89 -3.15
N GLU A 79 7.13 -25.48 -1.98
CA GLU A 79 6.25 -26.46 -1.35
C GLU A 79 5.13 -25.77 -0.54
N VAL A 80 3.88 -26.08 -0.88
CA VAL A 80 2.65 -25.56 -0.25
C VAL A 80 1.61 -26.67 -0.07
N PRO A 81 0.59 -26.48 0.80
CA PRO A 81 -0.56 -27.38 0.85
C PRO A 81 -1.31 -27.42 -0.48
N VAL A 82 -1.78 -28.61 -0.88
CA VAL A 82 -2.55 -28.82 -2.14
C VAL A 82 -3.78 -27.93 -2.21
N THR A 83 -4.40 -27.63 -1.06
CA THR A 83 -5.65 -26.87 -0.93
C THR A 83 -5.53 -25.36 -1.12
N TRP A 84 -4.31 -24.79 -1.05
CA TRP A 84 -4.12 -23.34 -1.25
C TRP A 84 -4.32 -22.96 -2.71
N SER A 85 -4.83 -21.76 -2.99
CA SER A 85 -4.85 -21.25 -4.37
C SER A 85 -3.45 -20.91 -4.90
N GLN A 86 -3.35 -20.67 -6.22
CA GLN A 86 -2.14 -20.08 -6.79
C GLN A 86 -1.89 -18.66 -6.25
N VAL A 87 -2.95 -17.87 -5.94
CA VAL A 87 -2.80 -16.53 -5.35
C VAL A 87 -2.20 -16.60 -3.95
N ALA A 88 -2.68 -17.51 -3.10
CA ALA A 88 -2.10 -17.76 -1.78
C ALA A 88 -0.64 -18.25 -1.88
N THR A 89 -0.35 -19.10 -2.87
CA THR A 89 1.02 -19.55 -3.20
C THR A 89 1.90 -18.36 -3.56
N ASP A 90 1.49 -17.51 -4.51
CA ASP A 90 2.27 -16.35 -4.95
C ASP A 90 2.44 -15.30 -3.85
N ILE A 91 1.44 -15.08 -2.99
CA ILE A 91 1.57 -14.19 -1.83
C ILE A 91 2.57 -14.75 -0.82
N MET A 92 2.49 -16.04 -0.46
CA MET A 92 3.45 -16.70 0.42
C MET A 92 4.88 -16.61 -0.12
N VAL A 93 5.08 -17.08 -1.36
CA VAL A 93 6.40 -17.21 -1.96
C VAL A 93 7.01 -15.84 -2.28
N SER A 94 6.24 -14.90 -2.85
CA SER A 94 6.79 -13.58 -3.21
C SER A 94 7.09 -12.71 -1.99
N LYS A 95 6.21 -12.69 -0.96
CA LYS A 95 6.31 -11.77 0.18
C LYS A 95 6.86 -12.35 1.48
N TYR A 96 6.52 -13.59 1.82
CA TYR A 96 6.75 -14.13 3.17
C TYR A 96 7.92 -15.10 3.28
N PHE A 97 8.30 -15.80 2.20
CA PHE A 97 9.54 -16.55 2.15
C PHE A 97 10.77 -15.62 2.26
N ARG A 98 11.57 -15.83 3.30
CA ARG A 98 12.89 -15.22 3.49
C ARG A 98 13.78 -15.59 2.30
N LYS A 99 14.37 -14.59 1.63
CA LYS A 99 15.08 -14.80 0.35
C LYS A 99 16.55 -15.22 0.49
N ALA A 100 17.16 -14.99 1.65
CA ALA A 100 18.58 -15.28 1.90
C ALA A 100 18.87 -15.47 3.39
N GLY A 101 19.95 -16.19 3.69
CA GLY A 101 20.45 -16.46 5.05
C GLY A 101 19.84 -17.70 5.72
N VAL A 102 19.02 -18.48 5.03
CA VAL A 102 18.36 -19.67 5.58
C VAL A 102 19.24 -20.90 5.35
N PRO A 103 19.67 -21.64 6.39
CA PRO A 103 20.44 -22.86 6.25
C PRO A 103 19.72 -23.90 5.37
N GLN A 104 20.32 -24.26 4.25
CA GLN A 104 19.76 -25.24 3.31
C GLN A 104 19.99 -26.67 3.82
N ARG A 105 19.04 -27.56 3.55
CA ARG A 105 19.06 -28.95 4.02
C ARG A 105 18.72 -29.91 2.88
N ASP A 106 19.21 -31.15 2.99
CA ASP A 106 18.79 -32.25 2.13
C ASP A 106 17.40 -32.80 2.53
N ALA A 107 16.91 -33.79 1.78
CA ALA A 107 15.61 -34.44 2.05
C ALA A 107 15.58 -35.28 3.35
N ALA A 108 16.74 -35.56 3.97
CA ALA A 108 16.84 -36.20 5.27
C ALA A 108 16.96 -35.18 6.43
N GLY A 109 17.00 -33.88 6.12
CA GLY A 109 17.17 -32.79 7.07
C GLY A 109 18.63 -32.45 7.43
N THR A 110 19.62 -33.11 6.82
CA THR A 110 21.05 -32.80 7.03
C THR A 110 21.36 -31.41 6.48
N LEU A 111 22.20 -30.63 7.19
CA LEU A 111 22.68 -29.35 6.66
C LEU A 111 23.57 -29.58 5.44
N LEU A 112 23.26 -28.90 4.34
CA LEU A 112 24.13 -28.86 3.17
C LEU A 112 25.34 -27.96 3.46
N THR A 113 26.51 -28.32 2.93
CA THR A 113 27.72 -27.49 3.01
C THR A 113 28.25 -27.14 1.63
N ASP A 114 28.97 -26.02 1.54
CA ASP A 114 29.78 -25.69 0.37
C ASP A 114 31.07 -26.56 0.29
N ALA A 115 31.86 -26.34 -0.76
CA ALA A 115 33.13 -27.06 -0.97
C ALA A 115 34.25 -26.70 0.03
N ALA A 116 34.04 -25.70 0.89
CA ALA A 116 34.95 -25.32 1.98
C ALA A 116 34.44 -25.80 3.36
N GLY A 117 33.27 -26.45 3.43
CA GLY A 117 32.67 -26.97 4.65
C GLY A 117 31.77 -25.99 5.40
N ASN A 118 31.52 -24.79 4.86
CA ASN A 118 30.58 -23.85 5.46
C ASN A 118 29.13 -24.28 5.18
N THR A 119 28.20 -24.01 6.09
CA THR A 119 26.77 -24.27 5.85
C THR A 119 26.25 -23.47 4.65
N LEU A 120 25.65 -24.15 3.67
CA LEU A 120 25.06 -23.54 2.49
C LEU A 120 23.81 -22.73 2.89
N LEU A 121 23.79 -21.45 2.53
CA LEU A 121 22.67 -20.54 2.83
C LEU A 121 21.86 -20.24 1.56
N GLY A 122 20.56 -20.02 1.73
CA GLY A 122 19.64 -19.74 0.63
C GLY A 122 18.30 -19.17 1.12
N PRO A 123 17.21 -19.36 0.34
CA PRO A 123 15.87 -18.93 0.72
C PRO A 123 15.11 -19.99 1.54
N GLU A 124 13.98 -19.59 2.12
CA GLU A 124 12.86 -20.50 2.40
C GLU A 124 12.29 -21.02 1.07
N ARG A 125 11.91 -22.30 1.04
CA ARG A 125 11.32 -23.01 -0.11
C ARG A 125 10.02 -23.74 0.22
N SER A 126 9.63 -23.83 1.49
CA SER A 126 8.42 -24.51 1.93
C SER A 126 7.63 -23.67 2.93
N ALA A 127 6.30 -23.64 2.80
CA ALA A 127 5.43 -23.05 3.81
C ALA A 127 5.55 -23.75 5.18
N LYS A 128 6.03 -25.01 5.24
CA LYS A 128 6.37 -25.69 6.51
C LYS A 128 7.46 -24.95 7.28
N GLN A 129 8.48 -24.42 6.58
CA GLN A 129 9.57 -23.68 7.20
C GLN A 129 9.05 -22.41 7.87
N VAL A 130 8.22 -21.64 7.15
CA VAL A 130 7.58 -20.42 7.62
C VAL A 130 6.67 -20.70 8.82
N ILE A 131 5.71 -21.63 8.66
CA ILE A 131 4.73 -21.96 9.70
C ILE A 131 5.43 -22.54 10.96
N GLY A 132 6.43 -23.39 10.76
CA GLY A 132 7.23 -23.97 11.83
C GLY A 132 8.02 -22.92 12.63
N ARG A 133 8.66 -21.93 11.97
CA ARG A 133 9.35 -20.85 12.70
C ARG A 133 8.40 -19.89 13.42
N LEU A 134 7.17 -19.72 12.93
CA LEU A 134 6.15 -18.93 13.64
C LEU A 134 5.69 -19.64 14.92
N ALA A 135 5.10 -20.83 14.78
CA ALA A 135 4.54 -21.58 15.91
C ALA A 135 5.61 -21.96 16.94
N GLY A 136 6.79 -22.41 16.47
CA GLY A 136 7.92 -22.76 17.33
C GLY A 136 8.50 -21.58 18.11
N ALA A 137 8.58 -20.39 17.51
CA ALA A 137 9.04 -19.20 18.22
C ALA A 137 8.04 -18.72 19.28
N TRP A 138 6.74 -18.68 18.96
CA TRP A 138 5.73 -18.32 19.97
C TRP A 138 5.70 -19.33 21.11
N ARG A 139 5.77 -20.64 20.81
CA ARG A 139 5.91 -21.68 21.84
C ARG A 139 7.13 -21.41 22.73
N TYR A 140 8.32 -21.24 22.14
CA TYR A 140 9.57 -21.00 22.88
C TYR A 140 9.48 -19.80 23.82
N TRP A 141 8.93 -18.66 23.36
CA TRP A 141 8.75 -17.49 24.22
C TRP A 141 7.68 -17.70 25.31
N GLY A 142 6.63 -18.48 25.03
CA GLY A 142 5.63 -18.87 26.04
C GLY A 142 6.19 -19.81 27.12
N GLU A 143 6.94 -20.85 26.73
CA GLU A 143 7.63 -21.77 27.63
C GLU A 143 8.64 -21.02 28.52
N LYS A 144 9.50 -20.20 27.90
CA LYS A 144 10.53 -19.40 28.58
C LYS A 144 9.98 -18.44 29.64
N HIS A 145 8.75 -17.95 29.46
CA HIS A 145 8.10 -17.00 30.36
C HIS A 145 6.87 -17.57 31.08
N GLY A 146 6.76 -18.91 31.21
CA GLY A 146 5.84 -19.56 32.13
C GLY A 146 4.36 -19.55 31.72
N TYR A 147 4.03 -19.38 30.44
CA TYR A 147 2.64 -19.31 29.97
C TYR A 147 1.87 -20.62 30.14
N PHE A 148 2.54 -21.75 29.99
CA PHE A 148 1.92 -23.07 29.91
C PHE A 148 2.10 -23.87 31.21
N ALA A 149 1.06 -24.59 31.63
CA ALA A 149 1.09 -25.44 32.82
C ALA A 149 2.05 -26.63 32.69
N SER A 150 2.30 -27.09 31.46
CA SER A 150 3.21 -28.19 31.16
C SER A 150 3.85 -28.05 29.76
N PRO A 151 4.93 -28.81 29.46
CA PRO A 151 5.45 -28.95 28.10
C PRO A 151 4.42 -29.53 27.10
N ASP A 152 3.47 -30.34 27.56
CA ASP A 152 2.43 -30.93 26.70
C ASP A 152 1.39 -29.88 26.28
N ASP A 153 1.05 -28.93 27.17
CA ASP A 153 0.23 -27.76 26.84
C ASP A 153 0.95 -26.83 25.85
N ALA A 154 2.27 -26.66 26.00
CA ALA A 154 3.09 -25.88 25.07
C ALA A 154 3.24 -26.54 23.69
N GLN A 155 3.35 -27.87 23.64
CA GLN A 155 3.29 -28.65 22.40
C GLN A 155 1.91 -28.56 21.76
N ALA A 156 0.83 -28.71 22.54
CA ALA A 156 -0.55 -28.56 22.03
C ALA A 156 -0.79 -27.17 21.42
N PHE A 157 -0.31 -26.10 22.08
CA PHE A 157 -0.36 -24.75 21.54
C PHE A 157 0.32 -24.62 20.17
N ALA A 158 1.53 -25.15 20.02
CA ALA A 158 2.22 -25.15 18.73
C ALA A 158 1.46 -25.96 17.67
N ASP A 159 0.94 -27.14 18.04
CA ASP A 159 0.32 -28.08 17.11
C ASP A 159 -1.01 -27.55 16.54
N GLU A 160 -1.86 -26.97 17.40
CA GLU A 160 -3.11 -26.33 16.97
C GLU A 160 -2.82 -25.13 16.04
N LEU A 161 -1.78 -24.34 16.32
CA LEU A 161 -1.41 -23.19 15.50
C LEU A 161 -0.82 -23.58 14.14
N ILE A 162 -0.01 -24.65 14.08
CA ILE A 162 0.48 -25.19 12.81
C ILE A 162 -0.71 -25.62 11.93
N TYR A 163 -1.66 -26.36 12.51
CA TYR A 163 -2.89 -26.75 11.80
C TYR A 163 -3.66 -25.53 11.29
N MET A 164 -3.94 -24.54 12.15
CA MET A 164 -4.72 -23.34 11.79
C MET A 164 -4.07 -22.51 10.68
N LEU A 165 -2.73 -22.39 10.69
CA LEU A 165 -1.98 -21.68 9.66
C LEU A 165 -1.97 -22.45 8.33
N MET A 166 -1.79 -23.77 8.37
CA MET A 166 -1.83 -24.63 7.17
C MET A 166 -3.21 -24.65 6.50
N THR A 167 -4.28 -24.67 7.30
CA THR A 167 -5.67 -24.76 6.82
C THR A 167 -6.31 -23.40 6.53
N GLN A 168 -5.55 -22.31 6.69
CA GLN A 168 -5.98 -20.92 6.48
C GLN A 168 -7.15 -20.48 7.39
N MET A 169 -7.23 -21.03 8.61
CA MET A 169 -8.21 -20.62 9.63
C MET A 169 -7.89 -19.27 10.25
N ALA A 170 -6.61 -18.87 10.24
CA ALA A 170 -6.15 -17.59 10.77
C ALA A 170 -4.81 -17.17 10.16
N ALA A 171 -4.51 -15.87 10.21
CA ALA A 171 -3.19 -15.33 9.88
C ALA A 171 -2.81 -14.13 10.77
N PRO A 172 -1.56 -14.02 11.25
CA PRO A 172 -1.04 -12.83 11.91
C PRO A 172 -0.72 -11.72 10.88
N ASN A 173 -0.48 -10.50 11.37
CA ASN A 173 -0.05 -9.38 10.54
C ASN A 173 1.28 -9.64 9.79
N SER A 174 1.48 -8.96 8.66
CA SER A 174 2.65 -9.19 7.77
C SER A 174 4.03 -9.10 8.46
N PRO A 175 4.30 -8.14 9.38
CA PRO A 175 5.56 -8.15 10.17
C PRO A 175 5.86 -9.43 10.96
N GLN A 176 4.85 -10.17 11.44
CA GLN A 176 5.08 -11.48 12.07
C GLN A 176 5.63 -12.48 11.03
N TRP A 177 4.96 -12.62 9.88
CA TRP A 177 5.44 -13.46 8.78
C TRP A 177 6.86 -13.11 8.31
N PHE A 178 7.20 -11.81 8.28
CA PHE A 178 8.54 -11.36 7.89
C PHE A 178 9.62 -11.68 8.94
N ASN A 179 9.35 -11.45 10.23
CA ASN A 179 10.39 -11.30 11.25
C ASN A 179 10.37 -12.38 12.35
N THR A 180 9.21 -12.97 12.66
CA THR A 180 9.07 -13.94 13.75
C THR A 180 9.82 -15.23 13.44
N GLY A 181 10.63 -15.67 14.40
CA GLY A 181 11.35 -16.94 14.36
C GLY A 181 12.64 -16.97 13.53
N LEU A 182 13.07 -15.87 12.89
CA LEU A 182 14.29 -15.87 12.06
C LEU A 182 15.55 -16.24 12.85
N ALA A 183 15.77 -15.60 14.01
CA ALA A 183 16.88 -15.94 14.90
C ALA A 183 16.71 -17.33 15.53
N TRP A 184 15.49 -17.66 15.98
CA TRP A 184 15.19 -18.93 16.66
C TRP A 184 15.37 -20.17 15.78
N ALA A 185 14.89 -20.13 14.54
CA ALA A 185 14.95 -21.28 13.62
C ALA A 185 16.25 -21.36 12.81
N TYR A 186 16.86 -20.21 12.46
CA TYR A 186 17.95 -20.13 11.48
C TYR A 186 19.22 -19.45 12.00
N GLY A 187 19.25 -18.93 13.23
CA GLY A 187 20.39 -18.16 13.76
C GLY A 187 20.60 -16.80 13.09
N ILE A 188 19.62 -16.29 12.33
CA ILE A 188 19.72 -15.01 11.63
C ILE A 188 19.66 -13.85 12.64
N THR A 189 20.77 -13.14 12.81
CA THR A 189 20.91 -11.89 13.57
C THR A 189 21.28 -10.74 12.62
N GLY A 190 21.69 -9.59 13.16
CA GLY A 190 22.22 -8.46 12.38
C GLY A 190 22.60 -7.28 13.29
N PRO A 191 23.35 -6.27 12.83
CA PRO A 191 23.81 -5.18 13.68
C PRO A 191 22.63 -4.44 14.35
N ALA A 192 22.82 -4.01 15.60
CA ALA A 192 21.88 -3.20 16.37
C ALA A 192 21.46 -1.91 15.62
N GLN A 193 20.23 -1.44 15.87
CA GLN A 193 19.58 -0.40 15.05
C GLN A 193 18.84 0.67 15.87
N GLY A 194 19.26 0.91 17.13
CA GLY A 194 18.59 1.86 18.03
C GLY A 194 17.16 1.44 18.36
N HIS A 195 16.97 0.17 18.69
CA HIS A 195 15.69 -0.41 19.08
C HIS A 195 15.75 -0.89 20.53
N TYR A 196 14.60 -0.94 21.21
CA TYR A 196 14.48 -1.14 22.64
C TYR A 196 13.44 -2.21 23.00
N TYR A 197 13.56 -2.80 24.17
CA TYR A 197 12.61 -3.73 24.76
C TYR A 197 12.54 -3.55 26.29
N VAL A 198 11.47 -4.03 26.93
CA VAL A 198 11.44 -4.25 28.38
C VAL A 198 11.79 -5.70 28.65
N ASP A 199 12.72 -5.96 29.58
CA ASP A 199 13.05 -7.33 29.96
C ASP A 199 11.91 -7.92 30.82
N PRO A 200 11.29 -9.06 30.44
CA PRO A 200 10.26 -9.67 31.26
C PRO A 200 10.79 -10.21 32.61
N ALA A 201 12.10 -10.38 32.77
CA ALA A 201 12.74 -10.76 34.04
C ALA A 201 13.04 -9.55 34.95
N GLU A 202 13.14 -8.34 34.41
CA GLU A 202 13.27 -7.07 35.15
C GLU A 202 12.17 -6.07 34.70
N PRO A 203 10.89 -6.30 35.04
CA PRO A 203 9.79 -5.45 34.58
C PRO A 203 9.99 -3.97 34.91
N GLY A 204 9.77 -3.10 33.91
CA GLY A 204 10.01 -1.67 34.00
C GLY A 204 11.42 -1.23 33.56
N ARG A 205 12.40 -2.14 33.46
CA ARG A 205 13.72 -1.83 32.88
C ARG A 205 13.68 -1.93 31.36
N VAL A 206 13.73 -0.78 30.70
CA VAL A 206 13.96 -0.68 29.25
C VAL A 206 15.44 -0.89 28.94
N GLN A 207 15.75 -1.71 27.94
CA GLN A 207 17.10 -2.00 27.45
C GLN A 207 17.18 -1.84 25.93
N GLU A 208 18.35 -1.51 25.40
CA GLU A 208 18.61 -1.52 23.95
C GLU A 208 18.77 -2.96 23.45
N SER A 209 18.35 -3.24 22.21
CA SER A 209 18.47 -4.56 21.58
C SER A 209 19.85 -4.76 20.96
N ASP A 210 20.53 -5.83 21.39
CA ASP A 210 21.88 -6.21 20.95
C ASP A 210 21.98 -6.46 19.43
N ASP A 211 20.90 -6.93 18.81
CA ASP A 211 20.86 -7.29 17.40
C ASP A 211 19.47 -7.09 16.74
N ALA A 212 19.47 -7.13 15.41
CA ALA A 212 18.33 -6.80 14.54
C ALA A 212 17.15 -7.81 14.52
N TYR A 213 17.29 -9.03 15.07
CA TYR A 213 16.34 -10.13 14.88
C TYR A 213 16.15 -11.11 16.07
N SER A 214 17.06 -11.21 17.05
CA SER A 214 16.85 -12.07 18.24
C SER A 214 15.62 -11.69 19.07
N ARG A 215 15.25 -10.41 19.00
CA ARG A 215 13.90 -9.91 19.26
C ARG A 215 13.28 -9.47 17.94
N ALA A 216 12.02 -9.79 17.68
CA ALA A 216 11.42 -9.56 16.37
C ALA A 216 10.56 -8.28 16.34
N GLN A 217 10.62 -7.53 15.25
CA GLN A 217 9.69 -6.42 15.01
C GLN A 217 8.36 -6.99 14.50
N VAL A 218 7.45 -7.33 15.43
CA VAL A 218 6.21 -8.09 15.14
C VAL A 218 4.93 -7.25 15.09
N HIS A 219 4.92 -6.06 15.70
CA HIS A 219 3.76 -5.18 15.75
C HIS A 219 3.56 -4.48 14.40
N ALA A 220 2.34 -4.38 13.88
CA ALA A 220 2.08 -3.75 12.58
C ALA A 220 1.72 -2.27 12.67
N CYS A 221 1.23 -1.85 13.83
CA CYS A 221 0.61 -0.55 14.06
C CYS A 221 1.30 0.17 15.21
N PHE A 222 1.65 1.43 15.03
CA PHE A 222 2.31 2.26 16.03
C PHE A 222 1.62 3.61 16.14
N ILE A 223 1.28 4.05 17.34
CA ILE A 223 0.87 5.43 17.62
C ILE A 223 2.07 6.15 18.22
N GLN A 224 2.36 7.37 17.77
CA GLN A 224 3.52 8.14 18.23
C GLN A 224 3.14 9.59 18.53
N SER A 225 3.67 10.15 19.61
CA SER A 225 3.62 11.59 19.87
C SER A 225 4.72 12.34 19.12
N VAL A 226 4.46 13.62 18.89
CA VAL A 226 5.46 14.63 18.55
C VAL A 226 5.35 15.81 19.51
N SER A 227 6.49 16.39 19.86
CA SER A 227 6.59 17.66 20.60
C SER A 227 6.94 18.81 19.65
N ASP A 228 6.57 20.03 20.04
CA ASP A 228 6.83 21.27 19.29
C ASP A 228 8.29 21.76 19.47
N ASP A 229 9.22 20.85 19.17
CA ASP A 229 10.68 21.02 19.17
C ASP A 229 11.22 20.43 17.85
N LEU A 230 12.22 21.07 17.25
CA LEU A 230 12.76 20.64 15.97
C LEU A 230 13.66 19.39 16.05
N VAL A 231 14.53 19.27 17.06
CA VAL A 231 15.68 18.34 17.07
C VAL A 231 15.90 17.52 18.34
N SER A 232 15.20 17.84 19.43
CA SER A 232 15.31 17.10 20.70
C SER A 232 14.64 15.71 20.63
N GLU A 233 14.95 14.84 21.60
CA GLU A 233 14.25 13.56 21.79
C GLU A 233 12.74 13.82 22.00
N GLY A 234 11.88 13.14 21.22
CA GLY A 234 10.44 13.42 21.14
C GLY A 234 10.02 14.53 20.16
N GLY A 235 10.95 15.28 19.58
CA GLY A 235 10.70 16.36 18.61
C GLY A 235 10.45 15.89 17.17
N ILE A 236 10.36 16.85 16.24
CA ILE A 236 10.00 16.63 14.83
C ILE A 236 11.03 15.76 14.09
N MET A 237 12.33 16.06 14.19
CA MET A 237 13.36 15.29 13.48
C MET A 237 13.61 13.91 14.10
N ASP A 238 13.39 13.77 15.42
CA ASP A 238 13.39 12.48 16.10
C ASP A 238 12.20 11.60 15.67
N LEU A 239 11.00 12.17 15.48
CA LEU A 239 9.87 11.45 14.90
C LEU A 239 10.25 10.84 13.53
N TRP A 240 10.85 11.60 12.62
CA TRP A 240 11.26 11.06 11.30
C TRP A 240 12.28 9.91 11.43
N GLN A 241 13.18 9.95 12.43
CA GLN A 241 14.10 8.85 12.70
C GLN A 241 13.38 7.59 13.24
N ARG A 242 12.43 7.76 14.17
CA ARG A 242 11.60 6.66 14.69
C ARG A 242 10.72 6.05 13.60
N GLU A 243 10.11 6.87 12.74
CA GLU A 243 9.32 6.42 11.60
C GLU A 243 10.17 5.63 10.60
N ALA A 244 11.40 6.06 10.31
CA ALA A 244 12.33 5.31 9.45
C ALA A 244 12.65 3.91 10.00
N ARG A 245 12.78 3.75 11.33
CA ARG A 245 12.91 2.43 11.98
C ARG A 245 11.65 1.58 11.77
N ILE A 246 10.46 2.14 11.95
CA ILE A 246 9.16 1.44 11.79
C ILE A 246 8.96 0.96 10.33
N PHE A 247 9.17 1.85 9.36
CA PHE A 247 8.94 1.55 7.95
C PHE A 247 9.94 0.51 7.41
N LYS A 248 11.19 0.49 7.92
CA LYS A 248 12.22 -0.47 7.50
C LYS A 248 11.81 -1.93 7.68
N TYR A 249 11.13 -2.25 8.79
CA TYR A 249 10.65 -3.60 9.11
C TYR A 249 9.23 -3.89 8.57
N GLY A 250 8.67 -2.97 7.76
CA GLY A 250 7.39 -3.18 7.07
C GLY A 250 6.16 -2.90 7.93
N SER A 251 6.27 -2.00 8.90
CA SER A 251 5.18 -1.58 9.78
C SER A 251 4.69 -0.16 9.47
N GLY A 252 3.56 0.24 10.06
CA GLY A 252 2.92 1.53 9.82
C GLY A 252 2.64 2.31 11.11
N THR A 253 2.57 3.64 11.02
CA THR A 253 2.48 4.51 12.20
C THR A 253 1.56 5.72 12.00
N GLY A 254 1.03 6.28 13.08
CA GLY A 254 0.29 7.54 13.05
C GLY A 254 0.60 8.45 14.22
N THR A 255 0.40 9.75 13.98
CA THR A 255 0.70 10.83 14.92
C THR A 255 -0.37 11.91 14.79
N ASN A 256 -0.81 12.45 15.93
CA ASN A 256 -1.56 13.69 15.98
C ASN A 256 -0.58 14.86 16.06
N PHE A 257 -0.61 15.73 15.07
CA PHE A 257 0.32 16.84 14.91
C PHE A 257 -0.15 18.14 15.58
N SER A 258 -1.31 18.14 16.23
CA SER A 258 -1.95 19.34 16.80
C SER A 258 -1.18 20.01 17.95
N ARG A 259 -0.07 19.43 18.41
CA ARG A 259 0.86 20.08 19.34
C ARG A 259 1.83 21.05 18.64
N ILE A 260 2.09 20.85 17.35
CA ILE A 260 2.98 21.71 16.56
C ILE A 260 2.32 23.08 16.34
N ARG A 261 3.07 24.16 16.52
CA ARG A 261 2.56 25.53 16.34
C ARG A 261 2.22 25.84 14.87
N GLY A 262 1.10 26.52 14.66
CA GLY A 262 0.61 26.90 13.34
C GLY A 262 1.47 27.95 12.63
N GLU A 263 1.09 28.30 11.41
CA GLU A 263 1.76 29.33 10.62
C GLU A 263 1.65 30.70 11.31
N GLY A 264 2.75 31.47 11.30
CA GLY A 264 2.78 32.80 11.93
C GLY A 264 2.95 32.82 13.45
N GLU A 265 2.83 31.69 14.17
CA GLU A 265 3.05 31.64 15.61
C GLU A 265 4.51 31.98 16.00
N PRO A 266 4.78 32.67 17.11
CA PRO A 266 6.10 33.20 17.43
C PRO A 266 7.14 32.11 17.73
N LEU A 267 8.42 32.40 17.43
CA LEU A 267 9.57 31.54 17.75
C LEU A 267 10.42 32.15 18.89
N SER A 268 11.00 31.29 19.74
CA SER A 268 11.81 31.70 20.90
C SER A 268 13.12 32.41 20.55
N GLY A 269 13.66 32.15 19.35
CA GLY A 269 14.81 32.88 18.78
C GLY A 269 14.44 34.18 18.05
N GLY A 270 13.16 34.57 18.05
CA GLY A 270 12.61 35.61 17.19
C GLY A 270 12.15 35.08 15.83
N GLY A 271 11.29 35.85 15.15
CA GLY A 271 10.60 35.42 13.93
C GLY A 271 9.35 34.57 14.21
N THR A 272 8.80 34.01 13.14
CA THR A 272 7.53 33.27 13.13
C THR A 272 7.66 31.89 12.52
N SER A 273 6.79 30.97 12.93
CA SER A 273 6.69 29.60 12.43
C SER A 273 6.33 29.53 10.94
N SER A 274 6.90 28.56 10.24
CA SER A 274 6.54 28.16 8.87
C SER A 274 5.31 27.24 8.80
N GLY A 275 4.62 27.04 9.93
CA GLY A 275 3.41 26.22 10.03
C GLY A 275 3.64 24.72 9.92
N LEU A 276 2.65 23.95 10.37
CA LEU A 276 2.67 22.49 10.36
C LEU A 276 2.83 21.93 8.93
N MET A 277 2.19 22.57 7.95
CA MET A 277 2.20 22.14 6.55
C MET A 277 3.61 22.07 5.95
N SER A 278 4.56 22.88 6.44
CA SER A 278 5.96 22.81 6.02
C SER A 278 6.62 21.48 6.42
N PHE A 279 6.41 21.02 7.66
CA PHE A 279 6.96 19.76 8.18
C PHE A 279 6.23 18.53 7.62
N LEU A 280 4.92 18.60 7.41
CA LEU A 280 4.17 17.48 6.81
C LEU A 280 4.64 17.14 5.39
N ARG A 281 5.03 18.16 4.60
CA ARG A 281 5.60 17.96 3.25
C ARG A 281 6.98 17.29 3.29
N VAL A 282 7.83 17.64 4.26
CA VAL A 282 9.11 16.92 4.48
C VAL A 282 8.84 15.46 4.85
N GLY A 283 7.86 15.22 5.71
CA GLY A 283 7.46 13.90 6.17
C GLY A 283 6.92 12.97 5.08
N ASP A 284 6.04 13.49 4.23
CA ASP A 284 5.51 12.79 3.06
C ASP A 284 6.63 12.32 2.12
N ARG A 285 7.63 13.18 1.85
CA ARG A 285 8.81 12.80 1.06
C ARG A 285 9.68 11.76 1.75
N ALA A 286 9.87 11.87 3.07
CA ALA A 286 10.60 10.87 3.85
C ALA A 286 9.91 9.50 3.82
N ALA A 287 8.58 9.46 3.96
CA ALA A 287 7.79 8.23 3.85
C ALA A 287 7.88 7.62 2.44
N GLY A 288 7.71 8.42 1.38
CA GLY A 288 7.80 7.94 -0.01
C GLY A 288 9.17 7.38 -0.40
N ALA A 289 10.24 7.86 0.23
CA ALA A 289 11.60 7.36 0.03
C ALA A 289 11.89 5.99 0.70
N ILE A 290 11.10 5.57 1.70
CA ILE A 290 11.41 4.40 2.53
C ILE A 290 10.51 3.20 2.19
N LYS A 291 11.14 2.05 1.90
CA LYS A 291 10.47 0.80 1.52
C LYS A 291 11.07 -0.38 2.28
N SER A 292 10.22 -1.21 2.87
CA SER A 292 10.62 -2.44 3.55
C SER A 292 11.24 -3.43 2.56
N GLY A 293 12.43 -3.95 2.88
CA GLY A 293 13.15 -4.92 2.05
C GLY A 293 13.45 -4.47 0.62
N GLY A 294 13.47 -3.15 0.36
CA GLY A 294 13.62 -2.57 -0.98
C GLY A 294 12.37 -2.62 -1.87
N THR A 295 11.58 -3.70 -1.81
CA THR A 295 10.45 -3.92 -2.76
C THR A 295 9.13 -4.38 -2.14
N THR A 296 9.07 -4.91 -0.91
CA THR A 296 7.90 -5.70 -0.48
C THR A 296 6.73 -4.92 0.13
N ARG A 297 6.99 -3.76 0.76
CA ARG A 297 5.97 -2.85 1.33
C ARG A 297 6.45 -1.38 1.29
N ARG A 298 5.59 -0.45 0.86
CA ARG A 298 5.78 1.01 1.06
C ARG A 298 5.60 1.37 2.54
N ALA A 299 6.16 2.52 2.96
CA ALA A 299 5.75 3.17 4.21
C ALA A 299 4.22 3.38 4.28
N ALA A 300 3.69 3.47 5.49
CA ALA A 300 2.27 3.74 5.74
C ALA A 300 2.16 4.65 6.96
N LYS A 301 1.68 5.88 6.75
CA LYS A 301 1.60 6.95 7.75
C LYS A 301 0.16 7.42 7.93
N MET A 302 -0.28 7.72 9.16
CA MET A 302 -1.45 8.53 9.45
C MET A 302 -1.03 9.90 9.98
N VAL A 303 -1.64 10.96 9.46
CA VAL A 303 -1.52 12.33 9.97
C VAL A 303 -2.89 12.73 10.52
N VAL A 304 -2.97 12.92 11.84
CA VAL A 304 -4.19 13.41 12.51
C VAL A 304 -4.02 14.88 12.87
N LEU A 305 -5.07 15.68 12.69
CA LEU A 305 -5.15 17.07 13.14
C LEU A 305 -6.49 17.34 13.82
N ASP A 306 -6.47 18.02 14.96
CA ASP A 306 -7.64 18.43 15.73
C ASP A 306 -8.31 19.63 15.04
N VAL A 307 -9.65 19.64 15.03
CA VAL A 307 -10.45 20.60 14.23
C VAL A 307 -10.36 22.07 14.67
N ASP A 308 -9.68 22.37 15.79
CA ASP A 308 -9.39 23.72 16.28
C ASP A 308 -7.95 24.20 15.95
N HIS A 309 -7.15 23.43 15.21
CA HIS A 309 -5.77 23.81 14.87
C HIS A 309 -5.73 25.01 13.91
N PRO A 310 -4.80 25.99 14.06
CA PRO A 310 -4.73 27.16 13.17
C PRO A 310 -4.61 26.83 11.68
N ASP A 311 -3.89 25.75 11.34
CA ASP A 311 -3.62 25.35 9.95
C ASP A 311 -4.70 24.40 9.38
N ILE A 312 -5.82 24.16 10.10
CA ILE A 312 -6.82 23.14 9.74
C ILE A 312 -7.39 23.33 8.33
N GLU A 313 -7.66 24.58 7.91
CA GLU A 313 -8.15 24.88 6.56
C GLU A 313 -7.14 24.51 5.48
N GLN A 314 -5.82 24.64 5.74
CA GLN A 314 -4.78 24.21 4.81
C GLN A 314 -4.66 22.68 4.78
N PHE A 315 -4.69 22.04 5.96
CA PHE A 315 -4.57 20.59 6.10
C PHE A 315 -5.69 19.83 5.41
N VAL A 316 -6.94 20.29 5.57
CA VAL A 316 -8.13 19.70 4.93
C VAL A 316 -8.03 19.78 3.40
N ASN A 317 -7.66 20.93 2.86
CA ASN A 317 -7.58 21.12 1.39
C ASN A 317 -6.33 20.50 0.75
N TRP A 318 -5.28 20.22 1.53
CA TRP A 318 -3.95 19.83 1.02
C TRP A 318 -4.02 18.73 -0.06
N LYS A 319 -4.60 17.57 0.23
CA LYS A 319 -4.70 16.48 -0.76
C LYS A 319 -5.56 16.84 -1.96
N ALA A 320 -6.69 17.53 -1.75
CA ALA A 320 -7.56 17.96 -2.84
C ALA A 320 -6.87 18.95 -3.79
N ASP A 321 -5.99 19.82 -3.27
CA ASP A 321 -5.17 20.74 -4.07
C ASP A 321 -3.97 20.05 -4.75
N GLU A 322 -3.46 18.95 -4.19
CA GLU A 322 -2.42 18.14 -4.83
C GLU A 322 -3.02 17.25 -5.94
N GLU A 323 -4.21 16.68 -5.79
CA GLU A 323 -4.92 15.98 -6.88
C GLU A 323 -5.24 16.91 -8.06
N LYS A 324 -5.54 18.19 -7.83
CA LYS A 324 -5.68 19.19 -8.92
C LYS A 324 -4.39 19.32 -9.75
N LYS A 325 -3.22 19.16 -9.12
CA LYS A 325 -1.91 19.18 -9.81
C LYS A 325 -1.68 17.88 -10.55
N VAL A 326 -2.02 16.73 -9.96
CA VAL A 326 -2.00 15.42 -10.65
C VAL A 326 -2.86 15.46 -11.91
N ALA A 327 -4.08 16.02 -11.84
CA ALA A 327 -4.97 16.19 -12.98
C ALA A 327 -4.35 17.06 -14.09
N ALA A 328 -3.75 18.19 -13.74
CA ALA A 328 -3.06 19.07 -14.69
C ALA A 328 -1.83 18.40 -15.34
N LEU A 329 -1.07 17.59 -14.58
CA LEU A 329 0.05 16.83 -15.12
C LEU A 329 -0.41 15.72 -16.07
N ILE A 330 -1.48 14.98 -15.72
CA ILE A 330 -2.05 13.94 -16.60
C ILE A 330 -2.61 14.57 -17.89
N ALA A 331 -3.26 15.73 -17.81
CA ALA A 331 -3.69 16.50 -18.98
C ALA A 331 -2.49 16.98 -19.85
N ALA A 332 -1.35 17.30 -19.23
CA ALA A 332 -0.10 17.59 -19.92
C ALA A 332 0.64 16.34 -20.46
N GLY A 333 0.02 15.15 -20.40
CA GLY A 333 0.54 13.91 -20.98
C GLY A 333 1.36 13.02 -20.04
N TYR A 334 1.45 13.33 -18.74
CA TYR A 334 2.13 12.46 -17.78
C TYR A 334 1.30 11.20 -17.47
N PRO A 335 1.93 10.03 -17.18
CA PRO A 335 1.19 8.80 -16.91
C PRO A 335 0.27 8.89 -15.69
N SER A 336 -0.97 8.41 -15.83
CA SER A 336 -1.98 8.34 -14.76
C SER A 336 -1.79 7.19 -13.77
N ASP A 337 -0.64 6.50 -13.79
CA ASP A 337 -0.33 5.45 -12.83
C ASP A 337 -0.01 6.05 -11.45
N TYR A 338 -0.54 5.47 -10.37
CA TYR A 338 -0.26 5.91 -8.99
C TYR A 338 1.21 5.71 -8.55
N ASN A 339 2.05 5.09 -9.38
CA ASN A 339 3.51 5.02 -9.22
C ASN A 339 4.26 5.87 -10.27
N GLY A 340 3.55 6.52 -11.19
CA GLY A 340 4.10 7.36 -12.25
C GLY A 340 4.39 8.79 -11.80
N ASP A 341 5.10 9.51 -12.66
CA ASP A 341 5.68 10.83 -12.38
C ASP A 341 4.66 11.87 -11.90
N ALA A 342 3.40 11.82 -12.36
CA ALA A 342 2.34 12.73 -11.90
C ALA A 342 2.07 12.62 -10.39
N TYR A 343 1.95 11.39 -9.86
CA TYR A 343 1.78 11.15 -8.42
C TYR A 343 3.09 11.25 -7.64
N ALA A 344 4.24 10.96 -8.28
CA ALA A 344 5.55 11.06 -7.65
C ALA A 344 6.01 12.52 -7.42
N THR A 345 5.56 13.47 -8.25
CA THR A 345 5.98 14.88 -8.18
C THR A 345 5.15 15.74 -7.23
N VAL A 346 3.89 15.38 -6.95
CA VAL A 346 3.05 16.07 -5.94
C VAL A 346 3.41 15.66 -4.50
N SER A 347 2.75 16.26 -3.51
CA SER A 347 2.91 15.95 -2.08
C SER A 347 1.64 15.38 -1.43
N GLY A 348 1.78 14.85 -0.22
CA GLY A 348 0.69 14.32 0.61
C GLY A 348 0.20 12.93 0.22
N GLN A 349 0.83 12.25 -0.74
CA GLN A 349 0.37 10.95 -1.26
C GLN A 349 0.88 9.74 -0.45
N ASN A 350 1.78 9.95 0.53
CA ASN A 350 2.39 8.87 1.33
C ASN A 350 1.85 8.78 2.77
N SER A 351 0.83 9.58 3.10
CA SER A 351 0.03 9.46 4.32
C SER A 351 -1.46 9.27 4.02
N ASN A 352 -2.19 8.67 4.95
CA ASN A 352 -3.62 8.90 5.13
C ASN A 352 -3.78 10.13 6.05
N ASN A 353 -4.76 10.99 5.79
CA ASN A 353 -5.01 12.19 6.58
C ASN A 353 -6.35 12.03 7.31
N SER A 354 -6.48 12.53 8.54
CA SER A 354 -7.75 12.54 9.26
C SER A 354 -7.92 13.77 10.14
N VAL A 355 -9.14 14.29 10.18
CA VAL A 355 -9.54 15.35 11.11
C VAL A 355 -10.16 14.72 12.36
N ARG A 356 -9.78 15.22 13.53
CA ARG A 356 -10.26 14.76 14.83
C ARG A 356 -11.28 15.73 15.39
N ILE A 357 -12.48 15.21 15.64
CA ILE A 357 -13.72 15.98 15.83
C ILE A 357 -14.37 15.59 17.17
N SER A 358 -14.74 16.58 17.98
CA SER A 358 -15.47 16.40 19.24
C SER A 358 -16.99 16.52 19.04
N ASN A 359 -17.76 16.03 20.01
CA ASN A 359 -19.21 16.28 20.07
C ASN A 359 -19.54 17.78 20.13
N GLU A 360 -18.65 18.61 20.69
CA GLU A 360 -18.77 20.07 20.75
C GLU A 360 -18.74 20.71 19.35
N PHE A 361 -17.79 20.29 18.49
CA PHE A 361 -17.76 20.78 17.11
C PHE A 361 -19.00 20.35 16.31
N ILE A 362 -19.47 19.11 16.50
CA ILE A 362 -20.67 18.62 15.81
C ILE A 362 -21.93 19.37 16.29
N ALA A 363 -22.03 19.70 17.58
CA ALA A 363 -23.09 20.58 18.08
C ALA A 363 -23.03 21.97 17.42
N ALA A 364 -21.84 22.56 17.31
CA ALA A 364 -21.66 23.85 16.63
C ALA A 364 -22.04 23.79 15.14
N VAL A 365 -21.69 22.72 14.41
CA VAL A 365 -22.13 22.50 13.02
C VAL A 365 -23.65 22.41 12.92
N LEU A 366 -24.31 21.67 13.83
CA LEU A 366 -25.75 21.49 13.83
C LEU A 366 -26.53 22.78 14.13
N HIS A 367 -26.04 23.60 15.07
CA HIS A 367 -26.65 24.87 15.44
C HIS A 367 -26.26 26.05 14.54
N ASP A 368 -25.24 25.89 13.68
CA ASP A 368 -24.64 26.94 12.84
C ASP A 368 -23.79 27.98 13.62
N ASP A 369 -23.19 27.56 14.73
CA ASP A 369 -22.37 28.39 15.62
C ASP A 369 -20.98 28.74 15.04
N GLU A 370 -20.31 29.69 15.69
CA GLU A 370 -18.89 29.98 15.49
C GLU A 370 -17.98 28.88 16.06
N TRP A 371 -16.82 28.69 15.45
CA TRP A 371 -15.73 27.83 15.92
C TRP A 371 -14.42 28.61 15.97
N HIS A 372 -13.64 28.44 17.04
CA HIS A 372 -12.42 29.18 17.28
C HIS A 372 -11.18 28.31 17.06
N LEU A 373 -10.34 28.69 16.11
CA LEU A 373 -9.02 28.09 15.92
C LEU A 373 -8.04 28.69 16.94
N ARG A 374 -7.18 27.86 17.55
CA ARG A 374 -6.40 28.24 18.75
C ARG A 374 -4.90 28.05 18.56
N ARG A 375 -4.13 29.12 18.78
CA ARG A 375 -2.65 29.13 18.76
C ARG A 375 -2.10 28.12 19.77
N ARG A 376 -1.13 27.30 19.37
CA ARG A 376 -0.56 26.26 20.24
C ARG A 376 0.51 26.78 21.19
N THR A 377 1.03 27.98 20.96
CA THR A 377 2.01 28.66 21.83
C THR A 377 1.41 29.23 23.12
N ASP A 378 0.15 29.68 23.13
CA ASP A 378 -0.50 30.30 24.30
C ASP A 378 -2.02 30.08 24.43
N GLY A 379 -2.68 29.41 23.47
CA GLY A 379 -4.11 29.10 23.51
C GLY A 379 -5.05 30.21 23.05
N GLU A 380 -4.53 31.38 22.64
CA GLU A 380 -5.34 32.47 22.10
C GLU A 380 -6.01 32.09 20.77
N ILE A 381 -7.12 32.75 20.44
CA ILE A 381 -7.83 32.55 19.17
C ILE A 381 -6.98 33.14 18.03
N SER A 382 -6.53 32.30 17.09
CA SER A 382 -5.88 32.76 15.86
C SER A 382 -6.89 33.28 14.84
N LYS A 383 -8.04 32.59 14.74
CA LYS A 383 -9.10 32.88 13.78
C LYS A 383 -10.43 32.30 14.28
N THR A 384 -11.53 33.01 14.02
CA THR A 384 -12.89 32.45 14.13
C THR A 384 -13.40 32.10 12.74
N VAL A 385 -14.10 30.96 12.61
CA VAL A 385 -14.80 30.50 11.42
C VAL A 385 -16.23 30.09 11.80
N ARG A 386 -17.15 29.92 10.85
CA ARG A 386 -18.40 29.18 11.12
C ARG A 386 -18.09 27.69 11.15
N ALA A 387 -18.68 26.95 12.10
CA ALA A 387 -18.46 25.51 12.18
C ALA A 387 -18.93 24.78 10.92
N ARG A 388 -20.08 25.20 10.36
CA ARG A 388 -20.64 24.67 9.11
C ARG A 388 -19.71 24.88 7.90
N ASP A 389 -19.14 26.07 7.73
CA ASP A 389 -18.20 26.37 6.63
C ASP A 389 -16.94 25.48 6.68
N LEU A 390 -16.51 25.04 7.87
CA LEU A 390 -15.39 24.13 8.03
C LEU A 390 -15.80 22.68 7.75
N TRP A 391 -17.01 22.27 8.15
CA TRP A 391 -17.58 20.96 7.84
C TRP A 391 -17.81 20.75 6.34
N GLU A 392 -18.41 21.74 5.65
CA GLU A 392 -18.63 21.73 4.19
C GLU A 392 -17.31 21.53 3.43
N ARG A 393 -16.22 22.16 3.90
CA ARG A 393 -14.87 21.99 3.31
C ARG A 393 -14.28 20.62 3.57
N ILE A 394 -14.48 20.04 4.76
CA ILE A 394 -14.05 18.67 5.08
C ILE A 394 -14.77 17.67 4.16
N ALA A 395 -16.09 17.81 3.99
CA ALA A 395 -16.89 17.02 3.07
C ALA A 395 -16.48 17.21 1.60
N THR A 396 -16.28 18.45 1.16
CA THR A 396 -15.86 18.79 -0.21
C THR A 396 -14.48 18.22 -0.54
N ALA A 397 -13.53 18.25 0.40
CA ALA A 397 -12.21 17.65 0.24
C ALA A 397 -12.30 16.13 0.09
N ALA A 398 -13.00 15.44 1.01
CA ALA A 398 -13.14 13.98 0.96
C ALA A 398 -13.94 13.50 -0.26
N TRP A 399 -14.98 14.22 -0.66
CA TRP A 399 -15.69 13.99 -1.93
C TRP A 399 -14.78 14.15 -3.16
N SER A 400 -13.78 15.05 -3.06
CA SER A 400 -12.86 15.36 -4.14
C SER A 400 -11.64 14.44 -4.24
N CYS A 401 -11.13 13.89 -3.13
CA CYS A 401 -9.88 13.10 -3.12
C CYS A 401 -9.84 11.92 -2.12
N ALA A 402 -10.97 11.52 -1.52
CA ALA A 402 -11.09 10.49 -0.47
C ALA A 402 -10.35 10.79 0.87
N ASP A 403 -9.92 12.03 1.07
CA ASP A 403 -9.30 12.51 2.31
C ASP A 403 -9.81 13.92 2.64
N PRO A 404 -9.91 14.30 3.93
CA PRO A 404 -9.51 13.53 5.10
C PRO A 404 -10.58 12.52 5.57
N GLY A 405 -10.14 11.47 6.26
CA GLY A 405 -11.01 10.65 7.12
C GLY A 405 -11.40 11.40 8.41
N LEU A 406 -12.31 10.82 9.20
CA LEU A 406 -12.73 11.37 10.50
C LEU A 406 -12.38 10.46 11.67
N GLN A 407 -12.05 11.09 12.81
CA GLN A 407 -11.89 10.44 14.11
C GLN A 407 -12.80 11.15 15.13
N PHE A 408 -13.79 10.44 15.67
CA PHE A 408 -14.80 11.00 16.56
C PHE A 408 -14.28 10.98 18.01
N ASP A 409 -13.53 12.02 18.38
CA ASP A 409 -12.68 12.06 19.58
C ASP A 409 -13.39 11.72 20.88
N THR A 410 -14.60 12.25 21.05
CA THR A 410 -15.41 12.02 22.26
C THR A 410 -15.79 10.55 22.35
N THR A 411 -16.36 9.98 21.28
CA THR A 411 -16.66 8.54 21.18
C THR A 411 -15.42 7.66 21.41
N ILE A 412 -14.26 8.04 20.86
CA ILE A 412 -13.01 7.30 21.04
C ILE A 412 -12.60 7.25 22.53
N ASN A 413 -12.63 8.40 23.21
CA ASN A 413 -12.17 8.50 24.60
C ASN A 413 -13.22 8.04 25.63
N GLU A 414 -14.52 8.11 25.32
CA GLU A 414 -15.58 7.52 26.14
C GLU A 414 -15.47 5.98 26.22
N TRP A 415 -14.97 5.34 25.16
CA TRP A 415 -14.66 3.91 25.11
C TRP A 415 -13.22 3.54 25.53
N HIS A 416 -12.44 4.48 26.06
CA HIS A 416 -11.05 4.22 26.49
C HIS A 416 -10.99 3.40 27.77
N THR A 417 -10.25 2.29 27.73
CA THR A 417 -10.04 1.39 28.88
C THR A 417 -8.98 1.90 29.86
N CYS A 418 -8.11 2.85 29.46
CA CYS A 418 -7.00 3.32 30.28
C CYS A 418 -6.80 4.86 30.29
N PRO A 419 -7.81 5.67 30.65
CA PRO A 419 -7.70 7.14 30.64
C PRO A 419 -6.64 7.71 31.59
N ALA A 420 -6.27 7.02 32.68
CA ALA A 420 -5.19 7.44 33.57
C ALA A 420 -3.78 7.26 32.94
N ALA A 421 -3.67 6.55 31.82
CA ALA A 421 -2.46 6.50 31.00
C ALA A 421 -2.27 7.77 30.13
N GLY A 422 -3.32 8.57 29.96
CA GLY A 422 -3.41 9.68 29.03
C GLY A 422 -4.57 9.52 28.04
N ARG A 423 -4.86 10.60 27.29
CA ARG A 423 -5.87 10.64 26.24
C ARG A 423 -5.39 9.91 24.99
N ILE A 424 -6.32 9.23 24.29
CA ILE A 424 -6.09 8.74 22.92
C ILE A 424 -6.11 9.96 21.99
N ASN A 425 -4.98 10.29 21.37
CA ASN A 425 -4.88 11.48 20.53
C ASN A 425 -4.90 11.16 19.02
N ALA A 426 -4.52 9.95 18.61
CA ALA A 426 -4.40 9.56 17.20
C ALA A 426 -4.87 8.10 16.98
N SER A 427 -4.54 7.59 15.79
CA SER A 427 -4.67 6.18 15.41
C SER A 427 -3.42 5.72 14.67
N ASN A 428 -3.37 4.45 14.28
CA ASN A 428 -2.46 3.93 13.26
C ASN A 428 -2.97 4.27 11.81
N PRO A 429 -2.24 3.88 10.74
CA PRO A 429 -2.58 4.19 9.33
C PRO A 429 -3.99 3.90 8.83
N CYS A 430 -4.66 2.84 9.31
CA CYS A 430 -5.99 2.46 8.81
C CYS A 430 -7.12 2.69 9.85
N SER A 431 -6.80 3.42 10.92
CA SER A 431 -7.73 3.82 11.99
C SER A 431 -8.33 2.68 12.83
N GLU A 432 -7.85 1.44 12.72
CA GLU A 432 -8.35 0.30 13.51
C GLU A 432 -7.76 0.23 14.93
N TYR A 433 -6.54 0.74 15.15
CA TYR A 433 -5.89 0.79 16.47
C TYR A 433 -6.01 2.19 17.07
N LEU A 434 -6.57 2.27 18.28
CA LEU A 434 -6.83 3.49 19.03
C LEU A 434 -6.41 3.31 20.48
N PHE A 435 -5.26 3.89 20.83
CA PHE A 435 -4.72 3.85 22.19
C PHE A 435 -3.85 5.09 22.46
N VAL A 436 -3.25 5.20 23.65
CA VAL A 436 -2.44 6.37 24.01
C VAL A 436 -1.19 6.52 23.14
N ASP A 437 -0.60 7.72 23.14
CA ASP A 437 0.60 7.97 22.33
C ASP A 437 1.78 7.08 22.74
N ASN A 438 2.62 6.73 21.76
CA ASN A 438 3.83 5.90 21.92
C ASN A 438 3.52 4.47 22.37
N THR A 439 2.53 3.82 21.75
CA THR A 439 2.26 2.38 21.92
C THR A 439 2.16 1.67 20.57
N ALA A 440 2.26 0.35 20.58
CA ALA A 440 2.18 -0.50 19.39
C ALA A 440 1.16 -1.63 19.54
N CYS A 441 0.60 -2.06 18.41
CA CYS A 441 -0.35 -3.17 18.32
C CYS A 441 0.09 -4.19 17.28
N ASN A 442 0.04 -5.46 17.67
CA ASN A 442 0.15 -6.64 16.82
C ASN A 442 -1.25 -7.22 16.58
N LEU A 443 -1.47 -7.75 15.38
CA LEU A 443 -2.79 -8.13 14.89
C LEU A 443 -2.81 -9.58 14.39
N ALA A 444 -3.98 -10.20 14.49
CA ALA A 444 -4.31 -11.45 13.80
C ALA A 444 -5.75 -11.40 13.29
N SER A 445 -6.07 -12.21 12.28
CA SER A 445 -7.43 -12.29 11.74
C SER A 445 -7.86 -13.73 11.52
N LEU A 446 -9.00 -14.10 12.09
CA LEU A 446 -9.67 -15.38 11.88
C LEU A 446 -10.45 -15.36 10.55
N ASN A 447 -10.45 -16.47 9.82
CA ASN A 447 -11.15 -16.61 8.54
C ASN A 447 -12.54 -17.23 8.76
N LEU A 448 -13.60 -16.42 8.80
CA LEU A 448 -14.92 -16.87 9.28
C LEU A 448 -15.52 -18.05 8.48
N ILE A 449 -15.21 -18.17 7.18
CA ILE A 449 -15.71 -19.28 6.37
C ILE A 449 -15.18 -20.65 6.81
N LYS A 450 -14.04 -20.69 7.52
CA LYS A 450 -13.46 -21.93 8.08
C LYS A 450 -14.15 -22.37 9.39
N PHE A 451 -15.12 -21.60 9.86
CA PHE A 451 -15.98 -21.89 11.02
C PHE A 451 -17.46 -22.02 10.61
N LEU A 452 -17.77 -22.00 9.31
CA LEU A 452 -19.12 -22.22 8.78
C LEU A 452 -19.17 -23.55 8.03
N ASP A 453 -20.08 -24.44 8.42
CA ASP A 453 -20.49 -25.54 7.54
C ASP A 453 -21.37 -24.98 6.42
N VAL A 454 -20.80 -24.96 5.21
CA VAL A 454 -21.44 -24.46 3.99
C VAL A 454 -22.57 -25.40 3.49
N GLU A 455 -22.69 -26.62 4.01
CA GLU A 455 -23.79 -27.53 3.65
C GLU A 455 -25.05 -27.32 4.51
N SER A 456 -24.91 -27.09 5.82
CA SER A 456 -26.05 -26.84 6.72
C SER A 456 -26.29 -25.35 7.06
N GLY A 457 -25.32 -24.48 6.83
CA GLY A 457 -25.33 -23.09 7.32
C GLY A 457 -24.99 -22.95 8.82
N THR A 458 -24.54 -24.01 9.48
CA THR A 458 -24.22 -24.00 10.92
C THR A 458 -22.85 -23.37 11.18
N PHE A 459 -22.73 -22.50 12.17
CA PHE A 459 -21.46 -21.91 12.61
C PHE A 459 -20.88 -22.68 13.79
N ASP A 460 -19.65 -23.19 13.69
CA ASP A 460 -18.95 -23.87 14.79
C ASP A 460 -18.40 -22.86 15.81
N ILE A 461 -19.32 -22.42 16.67
CA ILE A 461 -19.09 -21.56 17.84
C ILE A 461 -17.87 -22.03 18.65
N GLU A 462 -17.75 -23.33 18.92
CA GLU A 462 -16.71 -23.85 19.82
C GLU A 462 -15.33 -23.94 19.15
N ALA A 463 -15.26 -24.15 17.83
CA ALA A 463 -14.03 -23.96 17.09
C ALA A 463 -13.62 -22.48 17.04
N PHE A 464 -14.59 -21.58 16.84
CA PHE A 464 -14.34 -20.14 16.77
C PHE A 464 -13.86 -19.57 18.12
N ARG A 465 -14.43 -20.01 19.24
CA ARG A 465 -13.98 -19.66 20.59
C ARG A 465 -12.57 -20.16 20.88
N HIS A 466 -12.31 -21.44 20.62
CA HIS A 466 -10.97 -22.04 20.79
C HIS A 466 -9.91 -21.32 19.93
N ALA A 467 -10.25 -20.98 18.68
CA ALA A 467 -9.43 -20.14 17.82
C ALA A 467 -9.17 -18.74 18.40
N ALA A 468 -10.20 -18.05 18.90
CA ALA A 468 -10.07 -16.73 19.50
C ALA A 468 -9.17 -16.75 20.76
N ARG A 469 -9.32 -17.76 21.60
CA ARG A 469 -8.46 -18.00 22.78
C ARG A 469 -7.00 -18.23 22.37
N LEU A 470 -6.73 -19.17 21.46
CA LEU A 470 -5.37 -19.46 20.99
C LEU A 470 -4.69 -18.22 20.38
N TRP A 471 -5.39 -17.45 19.54
CA TRP A 471 -4.82 -16.26 18.91
C TRP A 471 -4.65 -15.08 19.87
N THR A 472 -5.47 -14.97 20.92
CA THR A 472 -5.24 -14.02 22.02
C THR A 472 -3.91 -14.34 22.72
N ILE A 473 -3.64 -15.63 23.01
CA ILE A 473 -2.39 -16.08 23.63
C ILE A 473 -1.17 -15.83 22.70
N VAL A 474 -1.28 -16.09 21.38
CA VAL A 474 -0.23 -15.76 20.40
C VAL A 474 0.11 -14.27 20.42
N LEU A 475 -0.92 -13.41 20.43
CA LEU A 475 -0.72 -11.96 20.41
C LEU A 475 -0.10 -11.46 21.72
N GLU A 476 -0.51 -11.96 22.88
CA GLU A 476 0.10 -11.62 24.18
C GLU A 476 1.58 -12.06 24.26
N ILE A 477 1.89 -13.31 23.87
CA ILE A 477 3.29 -13.79 23.82
C ILE A 477 4.14 -12.92 22.87
N SER A 478 3.53 -12.48 21.77
CA SER A 478 4.18 -11.62 20.78
C SER A 478 4.54 -10.22 21.32
N VAL A 479 3.94 -9.74 22.43
CA VAL A 479 4.38 -8.53 23.13
C VAL A 479 5.74 -8.75 23.82
N LEU A 480 5.97 -9.94 24.40
CA LEU A 480 7.20 -10.24 25.16
C LEU A 480 8.45 -10.46 24.27
N MET A 481 8.27 -11.02 23.08
CA MET A 481 9.37 -11.31 22.15
C MET A 481 9.88 -10.09 21.36
N ALA A 482 9.20 -8.95 21.49
CA ALA A 482 9.33 -7.84 20.56
C ALA A 482 10.54 -6.93 20.85
N GLN A 483 10.85 -6.09 19.85
CA GLN A 483 11.64 -4.87 19.98
C GLN A 483 10.95 -3.69 19.25
N PHE A 484 11.21 -2.47 19.71
CA PHE A 484 10.47 -1.25 19.39
C PHE A 484 11.41 -0.07 19.07
N PRO A 485 10.99 0.96 18.32
CA PRO A 485 11.90 1.98 17.76
C PRO A 485 12.30 3.11 18.73
N SER A 486 11.73 3.15 19.94
CA SER A 486 12.09 4.08 21.04
C SER A 486 11.87 3.44 22.41
N LYS A 487 12.42 4.05 23.47
CA LYS A 487 12.34 3.55 24.85
C LYS A 487 10.90 3.63 25.38
N GLU A 488 10.20 4.70 25.03
CA GLU A 488 8.82 5.02 25.41
C GLU A 488 7.88 3.97 24.82
N ILE A 489 8.07 3.66 23.53
CA ILE A 489 7.27 2.67 22.82
C ILE A 489 7.53 1.26 23.36
N ALA A 490 8.78 0.93 23.69
CA ALA A 490 9.11 -0.32 24.38
C ALA A 490 8.43 -0.42 25.75
N ARG A 491 8.46 0.65 26.54
CA ARG A 491 7.85 0.69 27.88
C ARG A 491 6.33 0.60 27.82
N LEU A 492 5.67 1.53 27.14
CA LEU A 492 4.21 1.65 27.18
C LEU A 492 3.51 0.46 26.48
N SER A 493 4.12 -0.12 25.44
CA SER A 493 3.60 -1.36 24.83
C SER A 493 3.68 -2.55 25.78
N TYR A 494 4.68 -2.61 26.68
CA TYR A 494 4.76 -3.62 27.75
C TYR A 494 3.83 -3.30 28.94
N ASP A 495 3.65 -2.02 29.27
CA ASP A 495 2.82 -1.56 30.40
C ASP A 495 1.31 -1.76 30.17
N TYR A 496 0.86 -1.73 28.90
CA TYR A 496 -0.57 -1.85 28.52
C TYR A 496 -0.92 -3.03 27.62
N ARG A 497 0.06 -3.64 26.94
CA ARG A 497 -0.06 -4.96 26.27
C ARG A 497 -1.22 -5.05 25.27
N THR A 498 -1.38 -4.03 24.43
CA THR A 498 -2.53 -3.89 23.52
C THR A 498 -2.44 -4.83 22.31
N LEU A 499 -3.46 -5.68 22.15
CA LEU A 499 -3.59 -6.67 21.08
C LEU A 499 -4.71 -6.26 20.10
N GLY A 500 -4.67 -6.82 18.89
CA GLY A 500 -5.71 -6.60 17.87
C GLY A 500 -6.13 -7.87 17.15
N LEU A 501 -6.86 -8.75 17.84
CA LEU A 501 -7.55 -9.87 17.22
C LEU A 501 -8.80 -9.38 16.45
N GLY A 502 -8.95 -9.84 15.22
CA GLY A 502 -10.10 -9.57 14.35
C GLY A 502 -10.49 -10.78 13.51
N TYR A 503 -11.26 -10.53 12.45
CA TYR A 503 -11.65 -11.54 11.46
C TYR A 503 -11.64 -11.01 10.03
N ALA A 504 -11.88 -11.89 9.06
CA ALA A 504 -12.20 -11.61 7.66
C ALA A 504 -13.38 -12.50 7.19
N ASN A 505 -13.82 -12.32 5.95
CA ASN A 505 -14.87 -13.13 5.29
C ASN A 505 -16.31 -13.00 5.85
N ILE A 506 -16.67 -11.93 6.60
CA ILE A 506 -18.07 -11.78 7.07
C ILE A 506 -19.06 -11.56 5.92
N GLY A 507 -18.73 -10.74 4.91
CA GLY A 507 -19.58 -10.53 3.74
C GLY A 507 -19.85 -11.82 2.96
N THR A 508 -18.82 -12.67 2.84
CA THR A 508 -18.89 -14.03 2.30
C THR A 508 -19.81 -14.94 3.11
N VAL A 509 -19.68 -14.97 4.45
CA VAL A 509 -20.56 -15.78 5.31
C VAL A 509 -22.02 -15.33 5.20
N LEU A 510 -22.29 -14.02 5.19
CA LEU A 510 -23.64 -13.48 5.03
C LEU A 510 -24.26 -13.85 3.67
N MET A 511 -23.50 -13.69 2.57
CA MET A 511 -23.94 -14.06 1.22
C MET A 511 -24.27 -15.56 1.13
N ILE A 512 -23.39 -16.42 1.65
CA ILE A 512 -23.58 -17.89 1.64
C ILE A 512 -24.79 -18.30 2.49
N LEU A 513 -25.08 -17.59 3.58
CA LEU A 513 -26.28 -17.79 4.40
C LEU A 513 -27.57 -17.19 3.80
N GLY A 514 -27.51 -16.65 2.58
CA GLY A 514 -28.67 -16.04 1.91
C GLY A 514 -29.12 -14.73 2.56
N MET A 515 -28.24 -14.04 3.29
CA MET A 515 -28.55 -12.78 3.98
C MET A 515 -28.00 -11.57 3.20
N PRO A 516 -28.85 -10.62 2.76
CA PRO A 516 -28.39 -9.34 2.26
C PRO A 516 -27.50 -8.62 3.28
N TYR A 517 -26.34 -8.12 2.85
CA TYR A 517 -25.39 -7.47 3.75
C TYR A 517 -26.01 -6.24 4.44
N ASP A 518 -26.78 -5.43 3.70
CA ASP A 518 -27.61 -4.36 4.27
C ASP A 518 -28.97 -4.89 4.75
N SER A 519 -28.95 -5.78 5.76
CA SER A 519 -30.16 -6.22 6.46
C SER A 519 -29.94 -6.28 7.97
N ASP A 520 -31.00 -6.09 8.73
CA ASP A 520 -30.91 -6.07 10.20
C ASP A 520 -30.60 -7.47 10.77
N ARG A 521 -30.99 -8.53 10.07
CA ARG A 521 -30.56 -9.92 10.35
C ARG A 521 -29.05 -10.10 10.15
N ALA A 522 -28.49 -9.58 9.06
CA ALA A 522 -27.05 -9.61 8.82
C ALA A 522 -26.27 -8.80 9.86
N ARG A 523 -26.82 -7.65 10.30
CA ARG A 523 -26.27 -6.85 11.40
C ARG A 523 -26.28 -7.59 12.73
N ALA A 524 -27.42 -8.19 13.12
CA ALA A 524 -27.56 -8.96 14.35
C ALA A 524 -26.60 -10.17 14.37
N TYR A 525 -26.47 -10.89 13.25
CA TYR A 525 -25.50 -11.98 13.08
C TYR A 525 -24.05 -11.48 13.25
N SER A 526 -23.67 -10.41 12.55
CA SER A 526 -22.29 -9.88 12.57
C SER A 526 -21.91 -9.30 13.94
N GLY A 527 -22.88 -8.66 14.62
CA GLY A 527 -22.73 -8.23 16.01
C GLY A 527 -22.49 -9.40 16.94
N ALA A 528 -23.25 -10.49 16.82
CA ALA A 528 -23.08 -11.69 17.64
C ALA A 528 -21.73 -12.40 17.41
N VAL A 529 -21.26 -12.54 16.16
CA VAL A 529 -19.90 -13.05 15.87
C VAL A 529 -18.81 -12.16 16.51
N THR A 530 -18.96 -10.83 16.40
CA THR A 530 -17.96 -9.88 16.95
C THR A 530 -17.98 -9.87 18.47
N ALA A 531 -19.16 -9.93 19.08
CA ALA A 531 -19.34 -10.03 20.52
C ALA A 531 -18.73 -11.32 21.09
N LEU A 532 -18.95 -12.47 20.44
CA LEU A 532 -18.36 -13.75 20.81
C LEU A 532 -16.82 -13.69 20.78
N MET A 533 -16.24 -13.16 19.69
CA MET A 533 -14.79 -13.03 19.53
C MET A 533 -14.15 -12.17 20.64
N THR A 534 -14.71 -10.99 20.91
CA THR A 534 -14.14 -10.07 21.91
C THR A 534 -14.41 -10.51 23.34
N GLY A 535 -15.58 -11.10 23.62
CA GLY A 535 -15.88 -11.70 24.93
C GLY A 535 -14.90 -12.81 25.26
N GLU A 536 -14.69 -13.77 24.35
CA GLU A 536 -13.75 -14.87 24.55
C GLU A 536 -12.28 -14.37 24.66
N SER A 537 -11.93 -13.32 23.91
CA SER A 537 -10.60 -12.70 23.99
C SER A 537 -10.37 -11.98 25.34
N TYR A 538 -11.35 -11.25 25.88
CA TYR A 538 -11.23 -10.67 27.22
C TYR A 538 -11.32 -11.72 28.35
N ALA A 539 -12.11 -12.78 28.19
CA ALA A 539 -12.10 -13.92 29.11
C ALA A 539 -10.72 -14.60 29.14
N THR A 540 -10.12 -14.83 27.97
CA THR A 540 -8.73 -15.33 27.84
C THR A 540 -7.73 -14.35 28.46
N SER A 541 -7.93 -13.05 28.32
CA SER A 541 -7.08 -12.03 28.94
C SER A 541 -7.20 -12.00 30.47
N ALA A 542 -8.36 -12.35 31.04
CA ALA A 542 -8.54 -12.53 32.48
C ALA A 542 -7.96 -13.87 32.99
N GLU A 543 -8.06 -14.95 32.20
CA GLU A 543 -7.37 -16.22 32.47
C GLU A 543 -5.84 -16.01 32.53
N LEU A 544 -5.28 -15.34 31.52
CA LEU A 544 -3.88 -14.92 31.49
C LEU A 544 -3.50 -14.07 32.72
N ALA A 545 -4.39 -13.19 33.18
CA ALA A 545 -4.14 -12.37 34.37
C ALA A 545 -4.14 -13.19 35.67
N ALA A 546 -4.97 -14.23 35.78
CA ALA A 546 -4.99 -15.14 36.92
C ALA A 546 -3.67 -15.94 37.07
N HIS A 547 -2.95 -16.17 35.96
CA HIS A 547 -1.69 -16.91 35.93
C HIS A 547 -0.44 -16.02 35.96
N LEU A 548 -0.45 -14.88 35.26
CA LEU A 548 0.73 -14.03 35.03
C LEU A 548 0.62 -12.63 35.65
N GLY A 549 -0.49 -12.32 36.31
CA GLY A 549 -0.87 -10.98 36.76
C GLY A 549 -1.47 -10.12 35.63
N PRO A 550 -2.29 -9.10 35.94
CA PRO A 550 -2.80 -8.16 34.94
C PRO A 550 -1.68 -7.29 34.32
N PHE A 551 -1.99 -6.47 33.31
CA PHE A 551 -0.99 -5.53 32.78
C PHE A 551 -0.57 -4.49 33.84
N PRO A 552 0.70 -4.01 33.84
CA PRO A 552 1.19 -3.06 34.84
C PRO A 552 0.32 -1.81 35.06
N GLY A 553 -0.30 -1.29 34.00
CA GLY A 553 -1.22 -0.15 34.08
C GLY A 553 -2.62 -0.44 34.66
N TYR A 554 -2.97 -1.68 34.98
CA TYR A 554 -4.37 -2.07 35.27
C TYR A 554 -4.93 -1.39 36.52
N THR A 555 -4.22 -1.42 37.67
CA THR A 555 -4.76 -0.89 38.94
C THR A 555 -5.07 0.62 38.90
N ALA A 556 -4.38 1.39 38.07
CA ALA A 556 -4.67 2.81 37.87
C ALA A 556 -5.91 3.07 36.98
N ASN A 557 -6.39 2.06 36.27
CA ASN A 557 -7.44 2.14 35.24
C ASN A 557 -8.61 1.16 35.45
N GLU A 558 -8.57 0.32 36.49
CA GLU A 558 -9.51 -0.76 36.80
C GLU A 558 -10.98 -0.34 36.67
N ARG A 559 -11.34 0.81 37.25
CA ARG A 559 -12.71 1.35 37.20
C ARG A 559 -13.19 1.58 35.76
N ASP A 560 -12.34 2.16 34.92
CA ASP A 560 -12.67 2.55 33.55
C ASP A 560 -12.60 1.37 32.59
N MET A 561 -11.67 0.44 32.81
CA MET A 561 -11.65 -0.81 32.06
C MET A 561 -12.89 -1.66 32.34
N LEU A 562 -13.27 -1.82 33.61
CA LEU A 562 -14.51 -2.53 33.97
C LEU A 562 -15.77 -1.79 33.50
N ARG A 563 -15.76 -0.45 33.44
CA ARG A 563 -16.82 0.37 32.83
C ARG A 563 -17.02 0.02 31.35
N VAL A 564 -15.92 -0.02 30.58
CA VAL A 564 -15.94 -0.38 29.16
C VAL A 564 -16.40 -1.82 28.94
N VAL A 565 -15.91 -2.79 29.74
CA VAL A 565 -16.37 -4.19 29.67
C VAL A 565 -17.87 -4.31 29.99
N ARG A 566 -18.38 -3.62 31.02
CA ARG A 566 -19.82 -3.60 31.31
C ARG A 566 -20.63 -3.00 30.16
N ASN A 567 -20.16 -1.95 29.49
CA ASN A 567 -20.84 -1.36 28.33
C ASN A 567 -20.86 -2.31 27.11
N HIS A 568 -19.78 -3.03 26.82
CA HIS A 568 -19.79 -4.07 25.78
C HIS A 568 -20.77 -5.21 26.14
N ARG A 569 -20.76 -5.68 27.40
CA ARG A 569 -21.72 -6.69 27.89
C ARG A 569 -23.17 -6.22 27.75
N ARG A 570 -23.48 -4.97 28.10
CA ARG A 570 -24.82 -4.36 27.94
C ARG A 570 -25.31 -4.42 26.49
N ALA A 571 -24.45 -4.10 25.53
CA ALA A 571 -24.79 -4.20 24.10
C ALA A 571 -25.07 -5.65 23.65
N ALA A 572 -24.40 -6.65 24.24
CA ALA A 572 -24.64 -8.06 23.92
C ALA A 572 -25.95 -8.59 24.54
N HIS A 573 -26.36 -8.05 25.69
CA HIS A 573 -27.63 -8.36 26.35
C HIS A 573 -28.81 -7.51 25.87
N ASN A 574 -28.60 -6.52 25.00
CA ASN A 574 -29.60 -5.53 24.57
C ASN A 574 -30.20 -4.74 25.75
N ALA A 575 -29.33 -4.22 26.61
CA ALA A 575 -29.73 -3.47 27.81
C ALA A 575 -30.31 -2.08 27.46
N PRO A 576 -31.18 -1.50 28.32
CA PRO A 576 -31.66 -0.13 28.19
C PRO A 576 -30.55 0.92 28.07
N VAL A 577 -30.83 1.99 27.33
CA VAL A 577 -29.87 3.07 27.04
C VAL A 577 -29.39 3.78 28.32
N ASP A 578 -30.23 3.88 29.34
CA ASP A 578 -29.93 4.49 30.63
C ASP A 578 -29.04 3.62 31.55
N GLU A 579 -28.76 2.36 31.20
CA GLU A 579 -27.77 1.55 31.91
C GLU A 579 -26.32 1.84 31.49
N TYR A 580 -26.07 2.45 30.32
CA TYR A 580 -24.71 2.62 29.80
C TYR A 580 -23.90 3.68 30.57
N GLU A 581 -22.69 3.32 30.97
CA GLU A 581 -21.85 4.17 31.84
C GLU A 581 -20.93 5.09 31.02
N GLY A 582 -21.29 6.37 30.94
CA GLY A 582 -20.42 7.42 30.43
C GLY A 582 -20.19 7.37 28.92
N LEU A 583 -21.28 7.21 28.16
CA LEU A 583 -21.32 7.34 26.69
C LEU A 583 -22.29 8.47 26.31
N SER A 584 -21.88 9.39 25.45
CA SER A 584 -22.75 10.44 24.89
C SER A 584 -23.60 9.93 23.72
N VAL A 585 -23.11 8.91 23.01
CA VAL A 585 -23.81 8.26 21.90
C VAL A 585 -24.07 6.79 22.26
N PRO A 586 -25.32 6.31 22.22
CA PRO A 586 -25.63 4.91 22.53
C PRO A 586 -25.08 3.98 21.43
N PRO A 587 -24.47 2.84 21.79
CA PRO A 587 -24.02 1.85 20.82
C PRO A 587 -25.20 1.06 20.23
N MET A 588 -25.02 0.47 19.05
CA MET A 588 -26.00 -0.46 18.48
C MET A 588 -25.91 -1.83 19.20
N PRO A 589 -26.98 -2.30 19.87
CA PRO A 589 -27.01 -3.61 20.53
C PRO A 589 -27.26 -4.74 19.51
N ILE A 590 -27.16 -5.99 19.97
CA ILE A 590 -27.63 -7.15 19.19
C ILE A 590 -29.14 -7.33 19.41
N ASP A 591 -29.91 -7.32 18.32
CA ASP A 591 -31.33 -7.64 18.34
C ASP A 591 -31.54 -9.14 18.64
N PRO A 592 -32.25 -9.51 19.73
CA PRO A 592 -32.46 -10.89 20.14
C PRO A 592 -33.53 -11.64 19.34
N GLU A 593 -34.34 -10.96 18.53
CA GLU A 593 -35.32 -11.59 17.63
C GLU A 593 -34.72 -11.91 16.26
N LEU A 594 -33.60 -11.26 15.89
CA LEU A 594 -32.94 -11.40 14.59
C LEU A 594 -31.65 -12.23 14.60
N ALA A 595 -30.92 -12.28 15.72
CA ALA A 595 -29.70 -13.09 15.85
C ALA A 595 -30.01 -14.60 16.03
N PRO A 596 -29.13 -15.52 15.56
CA PRO A 596 -29.23 -16.93 15.92
C PRO A 596 -29.11 -17.11 17.44
N ALA A 597 -30.05 -17.83 18.04
CA ALA A 597 -30.19 -17.89 19.50
C ALA A 597 -29.00 -18.59 20.21
N ASP A 598 -28.38 -19.56 19.54
CA ASP A 598 -27.17 -20.25 19.97
C ASP A 598 -25.94 -19.34 19.94
N LEU A 599 -25.73 -18.64 18.82
CA LEU A 599 -24.63 -17.67 18.65
C LEU A 599 -24.79 -16.49 19.62
N LEU A 600 -26.02 -16.03 19.86
CA LEU A 600 -26.33 -14.98 20.84
C LEU A 600 -26.13 -15.45 22.28
N SER A 601 -26.48 -16.69 22.63
CA SER A 601 -26.16 -17.26 23.95
C SER A 601 -24.66 -17.26 24.14
N ALA A 602 -23.90 -17.88 23.22
CA ALA A 602 -22.45 -17.97 23.32
C ALA A 602 -21.78 -16.58 23.43
N ALA A 603 -22.27 -15.58 22.68
CA ALA A 603 -21.78 -14.21 22.80
C ALA A 603 -22.04 -13.59 24.18
N ARG A 604 -23.21 -13.83 24.77
CA ARG A 604 -23.56 -13.37 26.13
C ARG A 604 -22.76 -14.11 27.19
N ASP A 605 -22.68 -15.44 27.10
CA ASP A 605 -21.91 -16.30 28.00
C ASP A 605 -20.42 -15.90 28.02
N ALA A 606 -19.85 -15.55 26.86
CA ALA A 606 -18.48 -15.05 26.74
C ALA A 606 -18.27 -13.69 27.43
N TRP A 607 -19.21 -12.74 27.31
CA TRP A 607 -19.13 -11.44 28.00
C TRP A 607 -19.39 -11.54 29.51
N ASP A 608 -20.27 -12.44 29.93
CA ASP A 608 -20.52 -12.73 31.35
C ASP A 608 -19.27 -13.35 32.00
N LEU A 609 -18.61 -14.29 31.31
CA LEU A 609 -17.33 -14.85 31.75
C LEU A 609 -16.21 -13.80 31.75
N ALA A 610 -16.13 -12.94 30.72
CA ALA A 610 -15.13 -11.89 30.62
C ALA A 610 -15.22 -10.87 31.76
N LEU A 611 -16.43 -10.43 32.11
CA LEU A 611 -16.66 -9.52 33.24
C LEU A 611 -16.38 -10.25 34.57
N ALA A 612 -17.02 -11.39 34.80
CA ALA A 612 -16.95 -12.09 36.08
C ALA A 612 -15.56 -12.67 36.40
N SER A 613 -14.68 -12.85 35.40
CA SER A 613 -13.28 -13.22 35.58
C SER A 613 -12.39 -11.99 35.77
N GLY A 614 -12.63 -10.91 35.02
CA GLY A 614 -11.90 -9.65 35.16
C GLY A 614 -12.07 -9.01 36.55
N GLU A 615 -13.28 -9.04 37.10
CA GLU A 615 -13.57 -8.58 38.47
C GLU A 615 -12.83 -9.38 39.57
N ARG A 616 -12.24 -10.55 39.24
CA ARG A 616 -11.48 -11.40 40.19
C ARG A 616 -9.97 -11.35 39.98
N HIS A 617 -9.52 -11.10 38.76
CA HIS A 617 -8.13 -11.32 38.32
C HIS A 617 -7.51 -10.11 37.60
N GLY A 618 -8.32 -9.09 37.28
CA GLY A 618 -7.98 -8.07 36.29
C GLY A 618 -7.88 -8.65 34.88
N TYR A 619 -7.25 -7.90 33.98
CA TYR A 619 -7.00 -8.32 32.60
C TYR A 619 -5.52 -8.21 32.26
N ARG A 620 -5.04 -9.09 31.37
CA ARG A 620 -3.67 -9.07 30.89
C ARG A 620 -3.44 -8.02 29.80
N ASN A 621 -4.48 -7.53 29.14
CA ASN A 621 -4.36 -6.68 27.95
C ASN A 621 -5.38 -5.53 27.98
N ALA A 622 -4.93 -4.27 27.87
CA ALA A 622 -5.81 -3.10 27.92
C ALA A 622 -6.79 -3.02 26.71
N GLN A 623 -6.35 -3.50 25.55
CA GLN A 623 -7.13 -3.66 24.32
C GLN A 623 -6.87 -5.07 23.78
N THR A 624 -7.89 -5.73 23.24
CA THR A 624 -7.82 -7.11 22.74
C THR A 624 -8.18 -7.26 21.27
N THR A 625 -9.13 -6.46 20.76
CA THR A 625 -9.77 -6.69 19.47
C THR A 625 -9.98 -5.42 18.64
N LEU A 626 -9.92 -5.59 17.31
CA LEU A 626 -10.18 -4.57 16.29
C LEU A 626 -10.43 -5.26 14.93
N LEU A 627 -10.99 -4.54 13.95
CA LEU A 627 -11.16 -5.08 12.59
C LEU A 627 -10.24 -4.35 11.61
N ALA A 628 -9.15 -5.03 11.26
CA ALA A 628 -8.13 -4.57 10.32
C ALA A 628 -8.57 -4.74 8.86
N PRO A 629 -7.95 -4.05 7.87
CA PRO A 629 -8.35 -4.18 6.46
C PRO A 629 -7.92 -5.51 5.83
N THR A 630 -7.05 -6.30 6.47
CA THR A 630 -6.57 -7.63 6.05
C THR A 630 -5.97 -7.80 4.64
N GLY A 631 -5.90 -6.78 3.78
CA GLY A 631 -5.75 -6.88 2.32
C GLY A 631 -4.54 -7.64 1.71
N THR A 632 -3.54 -8.05 2.49
CA THR A 632 -2.52 -9.05 2.06
C THR A 632 -2.79 -10.44 2.66
N ILE A 633 -3.21 -10.51 3.92
CA ILE A 633 -3.43 -11.78 4.64
C ILE A 633 -4.76 -12.45 4.28
N GLY A 634 -5.79 -11.68 3.89
CA GLY A 634 -7.02 -12.24 3.31
C GLY A 634 -6.72 -13.00 2.02
N LEU A 635 -5.82 -12.48 1.17
CA LEU A 635 -5.37 -13.16 -0.05
C LEU A 635 -4.48 -14.38 0.22
N LEU A 636 -3.77 -14.42 1.35
CA LEU A 636 -3.08 -15.63 1.81
C LEU A 636 -4.06 -16.69 2.34
N MET A 637 -5.18 -16.25 2.93
CA MET A 637 -6.22 -17.12 3.50
C MET A 637 -7.33 -17.49 2.50
N ASP A 638 -7.17 -17.15 1.22
CA ASP A 638 -8.19 -17.32 0.17
C ASP A 638 -9.57 -16.75 0.57
N CYS A 639 -9.58 -15.51 1.09
CA CYS A 639 -10.78 -14.77 1.44
C CYS A 639 -11.35 -14.00 0.23
N ASP A 640 -12.63 -14.24 -0.08
CA ASP A 640 -13.41 -13.45 -1.04
C ASP A 640 -13.64 -12.01 -0.54
N THR A 641 -13.85 -11.84 0.78
CA THR A 641 -14.14 -10.57 1.46
C THR A 641 -13.22 -10.29 2.66
N THR A 642 -12.81 -9.04 2.84
CA THR A 642 -11.73 -8.62 3.75
C THR A 642 -12.22 -7.90 5.00
N GLY A 643 -11.77 -8.29 6.20
CA GLY A 643 -12.21 -7.60 7.43
C GLY A 643 -13.74 -7.69 7.63
N VAL A 644 -14.37 -6.52 7.79
CA VAL A 644 -15.85 -6.36 7.80
C VAL A 644 -16.43 -5.98 6.43
N GLU A 645 -15.60 -5.81 5.40
CA GLU A 645 -16.03 -5.39 4.06
C GLU A 645 -17.05 -6.39 3.45
N PRO A 646 -18.07 -5.91 2.71
CA PRO A 646 -18.76 -6.73 1.72
C PRO A 646 -17.82 -6.98 0.53
N ASP A 647 -18.28 -7.70 -0.49
CA ASP A 647 -17.49 -7.75 -1.73
C ASP A 647 -17.56 -6.41 -2.47
N PHE A 648 -16.44 -6.01 -3.09
CA PHE A 648 -16.30 -4.80 -3.88
C PHE A 648 -17.14 -4.84 -5.16
N ALA A 649 -17.10 -5.99 -5.86
CA ALA A 649 -17.91 -6.34 -7.02
C ALA A 649 -17.85 -7.87 -7.24
N LEU A 650 -18.91 -8.47 -7.78
CA LEU A 650 -19.02 -9.94 -7.96
C LEU A 650 -17.95 -10.51 -8.89
N VAL A 651 -17.53 -9.72 -9.88
CA VAL A 651 -16.31 -9.93 -10.66
C VAL A 651 -15.50 -8.64 -10.58
N LYS A 652 -14.29 -8.73 -10.03
CA LYS A 652 -13.43 -7.59 -9.68
C LYS A 652 -12.03 -7.78 -10.24
N PHE A 653 -11.43 -6.69 -10.74
CA PHE A 653 -10.14 -6.75 -11.44
C PHE A 653 -9.09 -5.97 -10.67
N LYS A 654 -7.97 -6.62 -10.36
CA LYS A 654 -6.88 -6.04 -9.57
C LYS A 654 -5.71 -5.66 -10.46
N LYS A 655 -5.30 -4.39 -10.41
CA LYS A 655 -4.11 -3.90 -11.11
C LYS A 655 -2.84 -4.41 -10.40
N LEU A 656 -1.88 -4.92 -11.16
CA LEU A 656 -0.60 -5.39 -10.62
C LEU A 656 0.45 -4.27 -10.58
N ALA A 657 1.42 -4.39 -9.67
CA ALA A 657 2.56 -3.46 -9.62
C ALA A 657 3.52 -3.76 -10.78
N GLY A 658 3.74 -2.77 -11.65
CA GLY A 658 4.32 -2.95 -12.99
C GLY A 658 3.28 -2.81 -14.11
N GLY A 659 1.98 -2.89 -13.78
CA GLY A 659 0.87 -2.85 -14.72
C GLY A 659 0.25 -4.23 -14.98
N GLY A 660 -0.79 -4.29 -15.81
CA GLY A 660 -1.58 -5.51 -16.05
C GLY A 660 -2.66 -5.74 -14.99
N TYR A 661 -3.58 -6.67 -15.26
CA TYR A 661 -4.78 -6.92 -14.46
C TYR A 661 -4.96 -8.42 -14.17
N PHE A 662 -5.56 -8.74 -13.01
CA PHE A 662 -5.94 -10.10 -12.61
C PHE A 662 -7.45 -10.15 -12.33
N LYS A 663 -8.19 -11.05 -13.00
CA LYS A 663 -9.63 -11.30 -12.81
C LYS A 663 -9.84 -12.09 -11.51
N ILE A 664 -10.71 -11.60 -10.64
CA ILE A 664 -11.18 -12.32 -9.43
C ILE A 664 -12.69 -12.45 -9.54
N ALA A 665 -13.18 -13.68 -9.64
CA ALA A 665 -14.59 -14.00 -9.49
C ALA A 665 -14.89 -14.35 -8.03
N ASN A 666 -16.01 -13.87 -7.51
CA ASN A 666 -16.52 -14.26 -6.20
C ASN A 666 -16.93 -15.75 -6.22
N GLN A 667 -16.36 -16.55 -5.32
CA GLN A 667 -16.60 -18.00 -5.22
C GLN A 667 -17.86 -18.32 -4.40
N SER A 668 -18.29 -17.37 -3.57
CA SER A 668 -19.44 -17.43 -2.66
C SER A 668 -20.80 -17.49 -3.38
N ILE A 669 -20.88 -17.09 -4.67
CA ILE A 669 -22.13 -17.09 -5.46
C ILE A 669 -22.75 -18.50 -5.55
N ALA A 670 -21.96 -19.52 -5.90
CA ALA A 670 -22.49 -20.86 -6.15
C ALA A 670 -23.06 -21.54 -4.89
N PRO A 671 -22.42 -21.46 -3.70
CA PRO A 671 -23.03 -21.86 -2.44
C PRO A 671 -24.25 -21.02 -2.04
N ALA A 672 -24.21 -19.69 -2.18
CA ALA A 672 -25.34 -18.82 -1.86
C ALA A 672 -26.61 -19.21 -2.63
N LEU A 673 -26.47 -19.50 -3.94
CA LEU A 673 -27.59 -19.98 -4.75
C LEU A 673 -28.10 -21.38 -4.33
N LYS A 674 -27.26 -22.23 -3.73
CA LYS A 674 -27.69 -23.52 -3.14
C LYS A 674 -28.53 -23.26 -1.88
N THR A 675 -28.09 -22.37 -0.99
CA THR A 675 -28.83 -21.97 0.21
C THR A 675 -30.19 -21.32 -0.13
N LEU A 676 -30.25 -20.52 -1.20
CA LEU A 676 -31.47 -19.89 -1.71
C LEU A 676 -32.41 -20.86 -2.46
N GLY A 677 -32.08 -22.16 -2.51
CA GLY A 677 -32.97 -23.22 -3.00
C GLY A 677 -33.03 -23.41 -4.51
N TYR A 678 -32.09 -22.84 -5.28
CA TYR A 678 -32.03 -23.04 -6.73
C TYR A 678 -31.45 -24.42 -7.10
N SER A 679 -32.05 -25.08 -8.08
CA SER A 679 -31.60 -26.39 -8.59
C SER A 679 -30.30 -26.28 -9.39
N ASP A 680 -29.59 -27.40 -9.57
CA ASP A 680 -28.28 -27.45 -10.22
C ASP A 680 -28.26 -26.86 -11.65
N ALA A 681 -29.38 -26.95 -12.37
CA ALA A 681 -29.55 -26.35 -13.69
C ALA A 681 -29.72 -24.82 -13.62
N GLU A 682 -30.56 -24.33 -12.69
CA GLU A 682 -30.77 -22.89 -12.46
C GLU A 682 -29.48 -22.23 -11.95
N ARG A 683 -28.78 -22.85 -10.99
CA ARG A 683 -27.50 -22.35 -10.48
C ARG A 683 -26.46 -22.24 -11.59
N ARG A 684 -26.37 -23.24 -12.48
CA ARG A 684 -25.46 -23.19 -13.63
C ARG A 684 -25.83 -22.05 -14.57
N ALA A 685 -27.10 -21.92 -14.97
CA ALA A 685 -27.53 -20.85 -15.87
C ALA A 685 -27.29 -19.43 -15.29
N ILE A 686 -27.41 -19.25 -13.96
CA ILE A 686 -27.06 -18.00 -13.29
C ILE A 686 -25.53 -17.78 -13.31
N LEU A 687 -24.73 -18.80 -12.97
CA LEU A 687 -23.27 -18.69 -12.96
C LEU A 687 -22.69 -18.44 -14.36
N ASP A 688 -23.19 -19.13 -15.39
CA ASP A 688 -22.81 -18.94 -16.79
C ASP A 688 -23.13 -17.50 -17.24
N TYR A 689 -24.24 -16.90 -16.76
CA TYR A 689 -24.58 -15.50 -17.02
C TYR A 689 -23.63 -14.51 -16.32
N VAL A 690 -23.34 -14.72 -15.03
CA VAL A 690 -22.50 -13.79 -14.24
C VAL A 690 -21.03 -13.86 -14.68
N LEU A 691 -20.49 -15.08 -14.83
CA LEU A 691 -19.05 -15.34 -15.03
C LEU A 691 -18.66 -15.50 -16.50
N GLY A 692 -19.63 -15.78 -17.36
CA GLY A 692 -19.47 -16.12 -18.76
C GLY A 692 -19.35 -17.63 -18.98
N ALA A 693 -19.76 -18.09 -20.16
CA ALA A 693 -19.60 -19.49 -20.59
C ALA A 693 -18.12 -19.89 -20.82
N LEU A 694 -17.20 -18.91 -20.89
CA LEU A 694 -15.75 -19.08 -21.11
C LEU A 694 -15.38 -19.97 -22.31
N SER A 695 -16.27 -20.05 -23.32
CA SER A 695 -16.03 -20.71 -24.60
C SER A 695 -16.64 -19.91 -25.75
N LEU A 696 -15.99 -19.98 -26.91
CA LEU A 696 -16.45 -19.51 -28.20
C LEU A 696 -17.58 -20.41 -28.78
N THR A 697 -17.96 -21.48 -28.09
CA THR A 697 -19.01 -22.41 -28.52
C THR A 697 -20.39 -21.91 -28.08
N GLY A 698 -21.33 -21.82 -29.03
CA GLY A 698 -22.69 -21.29 -28.78
C GLY A 698 -22.78 -19.76 -28.68
N ALA A 699 -21.66 -19.06 -28.65
CA ALA A 699 -21.62 -17.60 -28.57
C ALA A 699 -22.25 -16.92 -29.80
N PRO A 700 -22.98 -15.80 -29.62
CA PRO A 700 -23.53 -15.04 -30.74
C PRO A 700 -22.42 -14.30 -31.49
N HIS A 701 -22.48 -14.31 -32.83
CA HIS A 701 -21.64 -13.57 -33.77
C HIS A 701 -20.13 -13.86 -33.80
N ILE A 702 -19.47 -14.07 -32.66
CA ILE A 702 -18.04 -14.34 -32.54
C ILE A 702 -17.88 -15.70 -31.87
N ASN A 703 -17.70 -16.74 -32.69
CA ASN A 703 -17.70 -18.15 -32.29
C ASN A 703 -16.76 -18.98 -33.16
N ARG A 704 -16.54 -20.25 -32.81
CA ARG A 704 -15.57 -21.11 -33.53
C ARG A 704 -15.82 -21.16 -35.05
N GLU A 705 -17.07 -21.31 -35.49
CA GLU A 705 -17.44 -21.35 -36.92
C GLU A 705 -17.13 -20.03 -37.65
N THR A 706 -17.59 -18.91 -37.10
CA THR A 706 -17.39 -17.58 -37.71
C THR A 706 -15.93 -17.15 -37.71
N LEU A 707 -15.13 -17.58 -36.74
CA LEU A 707 -13.69 -17.31 -36.68
C LEU A 707 -12.88 -18.26 -37.58
N ALA A 708 -13.28 -19.52 -37.72
CA ALA A 708 -12.70 -20.43 -38.72
C ALA A 708 -12.90 -19.87 -40.15
N ALA A 709 -14.07 -19.30 -40.43
CA ALA A 709 -14.35 -18.57 -41.68
C ALA A 709 -13.51 -17.29 -41.87
N LYS A 710 -12.84 -16.79 -40.82
CA LYS A 710 -11.87 -15.68 -40.86
C LYS A 710 -10.41 -16.15 -40.94
N GLY A 711 -10.14 -17.45 -41.03
CA GLY A 711 -8.80 -18.02 -41.22
C GLY A 711 -8.10 -18.53 -39.96
N PHE A 712 -8.76 -18.51 -38.79
CA PHE A 712 -8.25 -19.13 -37.57
C PHE A 712 -8.39 -20.65 -37.62
N SER A 713 -7.43 -21.38 -37.04
CA SER A 713 -7.52 -22.84 -36.86
C SER A 713 -8.03 -23.18 -35.45
N GLU A 714 -8.50 -24.40 -35.23
CA GLU A 714 -8.88 -24.88 -33.89
C GLU A 714 -7.76 -24.66 -32.86
N GLU A 715 -6.49 -24.83 -33.23
CA GLU A 715 -5.35 -24.57 -32.33
C GLU A 715 -5.24 -23.09 -31.90
N ASP A 716 -5.64 -22.15 -32.76
CA ASP A 716 -5.70 -20.72 -32.42
C ASP A 716 -6.89 -20.41 -31.51
N LEU A 717 -8.04 -21.03 -31.79
CA LEU A 717 -9.26 -20.90 -30.99
C LEU A 717 -9.06 -21.50 -29.59
N ASP A 718 -8.34 -22.62 -29.49
CA ASP A 718 -7.93 -23.24 -28.23
C ASP A 718 -6.96 -22.34 -27.43
N LYS A 719 -6.12 -21.51 -28.09
CA LYS A 719 -5.28 -20.51 -27.39
C LYS A 719 -6.13 -19.38 -26.83
N VAL A 720 -7.11 -18.90 -27.61
CA VAL A 720 -8.07 -17.89 -27.16
C VAL A 720 -8.88 -18.41 -25.97
N GLU A 721 -9.48 -19.59 -26.06
CA GLU A 721 -10.28 -20.15 -24.97
C GLU A 721 -9.47 -20.37 -23.68
N ARG A 722 -8.21 -20.82 -23.79
CA ARG A 722 -7.30 -20.89 -22.63
C ARG A 722 -6.96 -19.53 -22.01
N ALA A 723 -7.13 -18.42 -22.74
CA ALA A 723 -6.95 -17.07 -22.22
C ALA A 723 -8.24 -16.47 -21.60
N LEU A 724 -9.43 -16.97 -21.96
CA LEU A 724 -10.72 -16.41 -21.52
C LEU A 724 -10.88 -16.27 -19.98
N PRO A 725 -10.42 -17.21 -19.13
CA PRO A 725 -10.52 -17.07 -17.67
C PRO A 725 -9.72 -15.88 -17.11
N GLY A 726 -8.68 -15.41 -17.82
CA GLY A 726 -7.79 -14.34 -17.36
C GLY A 726 -8.19 -12.92 -17.79
N VAL A 727 -9.09 -12.78 -18.77
CA VAL A 727 -9.39 -11.47 -19.41
C VAL A 727 -10.66 -10.80 -18.90
N PHE A 728 -10.68 -9.47 -18.99
CA PHE A 728 -11.89 -8.67 -18.76
C PHE A 728 -12.87 -8.77 -19.92
N GLU A 729 -12.40 -8.38 -21.11
CA GLU A 729 -13.20 -8.29 -22.33
C GLU A 729 -12.63 -9.23 -23.40
N LEU A 730 -13.50 -9.78 -24.24
CA LEU A 730 -13.17 -10.75 -25.29
C LEU A 730 -12.00 -10.29 -26.17
N GLY A 731 -11.98 -9.00 -26.54
CA GLY A 731 -10.90 -8.40 -27.33
C GLY A 731 -9.50 -8.55 -26.73
N PHE A 732 -9.37 -8.67 -25.40
CA PHE A 732 -8.07 -8.91 -24.76
C PHE A 732 -7.56 -10.34 -24.95
N ALA A 733 -8.42 -11.33 -25.21
CA ALA A 733 -7.97 -12.67 -25.62
C ALA A 733 -7.56 -12.69 -27.10
N PHE A 734 -8.17 -11.84 -27.93
CA PHE A 734 -7.82 -11.64 -29.34
C PHE A 734 -6.68 -10.62 -29.51
N ASN A 735 -5.50 -10.96 -28.98
CA ASN A 735 -4.29 -10.15 -29.13
C ASN A 735 -3.17 -10.91 -29.87
N ALA A 736 -2.14 -10.17 -30.31
CA ALA A 736 -1.03 -10.70 -31.11
C ALA A 736 -0.20 -11.78 -30.41
N TRP A 737 -0.08 -11.75 -29.08
CA TRP A 737 0.69 -12.72 -28.29
C TRP A 737 -0.07 -14.03 -28.09
N THR A 738 -1.40 -13.98 -27.89
CA THR A 738 -2.25 -15.19 -27.75
C THR A 738 -2.36 -15.96 -29.06
N LEU A 739 -2.51 -15.25 -30.18
CA LEU A 739 -2.75 -15.85 -31.50
C LEU A 739 -1.45 -16.17 -32.26
N GLY A 740 -0.44 -15.30 -32.14
CA GLY A 740 0.82 -15.41 -32.86
C GLY A 740 0.74 -14.97 -34.33
N GLU A 741 1.89 -14.61 -34.89
CA GLU A 741 2.00 -14.03 -36.24
C GLU A 741 1.41 -14.92 -37.34
N ALA A 742 1.58 -16.24 -37.26
CA ALA A 742 1.04 -17.17 -38.26
C ALA A 742 -0.50 -17.17 -38.33
N ALA A 743 -1.20 -16.90 -37.21
CA ALA A 743 -2.65 -16.78 -37.18
C ALA A 743 -3.09 -15.39 -37.69
N LEU A 744 -2.39 -14.32 -37.29
CA LEU A 744 -2.63 -12.97 -37.80
C LEU A 744 -2.53 -12.91 -39.33
N ILE A 745 -1.50 -13.53 -39.92
CA ILE A 745 -1.30 -13.56 -41.37
C ILE A 745 -2.46 -14.28 -42.08
N ARG A 746 -2.97 -15.39 -41.54
CA ARG A 746 -4.16 -16.08 -42.09
C ARG A 746 -5.42 -15.20 -42.03
N ALA A 747 -5.54 -14.39 -40.98
CA ALA A 747 -6.61 -13.41 -40.81
C ALA A 747 -6.40 -12.09 -41.59
N GLY A 748 -5.37 -11.98 -42.43
CA GLY A 748 -5.09 -10.79 -43.24
C GLY A 748 -4.49 -9.60 -42.45
N LEU A 749 -3.89 -9.86 -41.30
CA LEU A 749 -3.27 -8.87 -40.41
C LEU A 749 -1.75 -9.08 -40.33
N THR A 750 -1.00 -7.99 -40.14
CA THR A 750 0.44 -8.04 -39.84
C THR A 750 0.69 -7.93 -38.35
N LEU A 751 1.76 -8.56 -37.85
CA LEU A 751 2.17 -8.44 -36.44
C LEU A 751 2.38 -6.97 -36.03
N GLU A 752 3.04 -6.19 -36.88
CA GLU A 752 3.30 -4.75 -36.66
C GLU A 752 2.02 -3.91 -36.55
N ARG A 753 0.91 -4.31 -37.20
CA ARG A 753 -0.40 -3.66 -37.05
C ARG A 753 -1.12 -4.15 -35.79
N ALA A 754 -1.06 -5.45 -35.51
CA ALA A 754 -1.76 -6.09 -34.39
C ALA A 754 -1.15 -5.76 -33.00
N SER A 755 0.14 -5.41 -32.96
CA SER A 755 0.86 -5.02 -31.74
C SER A 755 0.85 -3.50 -31.46
N ARG A 756 0.04 -2.71 -32.18
CA ARG A 756 -0.07 -1.26 -31.92
C ARG A 756 -0.91 -0.98 -30.67
N PRO A 757 -0.51 -0.07 -29.78
CA PRO A 757 -1.35 0.36 -28.65
C PRO A 757 -2.74 0.81 -29.13
N GLY A 758 -3.79 0.31 -28.49
CA GLY A 758 -5.19 0.62 -28.83
C GLY A 758 -5.77 -0.13 -30.03
N PHE A 759 -5.05 -1.08 -30.66
CA PHE A 759 -5.59 -1.84 -31.79
C PHE A 759 -6.62 -2.91 -31.36
N ASP A 760 -7.87 -2.74 -31.78
CA ASP A 760 -8.93 -3.76 -31.63
C ASP A 760 -8.89 -4.75 -32.82
N LEU A 761 -8.51 -6.00 -32.54
CA LEU A 761 -8.42 -7.07 -33.52
C LEU A 761 -9.82 -7.51 -34.00
N LEU A 762 -10.83 -7.55 -33.15
CA LEU A 762 -12.19 -7.99 -33.50
C LEU A 762 -12.87 -6.98 -34.42
N ARG A 763 -12.69 -5.67 -34.18
CA ARG A 763 -13.10 -4.61 -35.11
C ARG A 763 -12.35 -4.73 -36.44
N ALA A 764 -11.05 -5.05 -36.42
CA ALA A 764 -10.25 -5.26 -37.63
C ALA A 764 -10.64 -6.52 -38.43
N LEU A 765 -11.22 -7.54 -37.79
CA LEU A 765 -11.87 -8.69 -38.47
C LEU A 765 -13.23 -8.33 -39.08
N GLY A 766 -13.78 -7.14 -38.79
CA GLY A 766 -15.05 -6.66 -39.31
C GLY A 766 -16.27 -7.04 -38.47
N PHE A 767 -16.12 -7.27 -37.16
CA PHE A 767 -17.25 -7.34 -36.24
C PHE A 767 -17.67 -5.94 -35.78
N SER A 768 -18.97 -5.69 -35.63
CA SER A 768 -19.48 -4.43 -35.05
C SER A 768 -19.25 -4.38 -33.54
N ARG A 769 -19.20 -3.18 -32.94
CA ARG A 769 -19.06 -3.02 -31.48
C ARG A 769 -20.18 -3.77 -30.74
N ARG A 770 -21.42 -3.66 -31.23
CA ARG A 770 -22.57 -4.42 -30.73
C ARG A 770 -22.33 -5.94 -30.74
N GLN A 771 -21.86 -6.52 -31.84
CA GLN A 771 -21.57 -7.95 -31.92
C GLN A 771 -20.45 -8.38 -30.96
N ILE A 772 -19.47 -7.49 -30.72
CA ILE A 772 -18.40 -7.73 -29.75
C ILE A 772 -18.96 -7.72 -28.32
N ASP A 773 -19.80 -6.75 -27.95
CA ASP A 773 -20.40 -6.70 -26.60
C ASP A 773 -21.43 -7.83 -26.37
N GLU A 774 -22.24 -8.20 -27.37
CA GLU A 774 -23.18 -9.34 -27.31
C GLU A 774 -22.44 -10.68 -27.17
N ALA A 775 -21.33 -10.87 -27.90
CA ALA A 775 -20.45 -12.03 -27.71
C ALA A 775 -19.75 -11.99 -26.34
N ASN A 776 -19.29 -10.81 -25.91
CA ASN A 776 -18.58 -10.64 -24.64
C ASN A 776 -19.46 -10.96 -23.44
N GLU A 777 -20.73 -10.55 -23.44
CA GLU A 777 -21.65 -10.88 -22.34
C GLU A 777 -21.83 -12.39 -22.19
N TYR A 778 -21.96 -13.13 -23.30
CA TYR A 778 -22.05 -14.59 -23.28
C TYR A 778 -20.72 -15.25 -22.85
N ILE A 779 -19.59 -14.79 -23.38
CA ILE A 779 -18.30 -15.49 -23.23
C ILE A 779 -17.60 -15.11 -21.91
N CYS A 780 -17.56 -13.82 -21.57
CA CYS A 780 -16.80 -13.27 -20.44
C CYS A 780 -17.69 -12.88 -19.23
N GLY A 781 -19.01 -12.92 -19.41
CA GLY A 781 -20.03 -12.71 -18.39
C GLY A 781 -20.62 -11.30 -18.38
N ALA A 782 -21.88 -11.18 -17.92
CA ALA A 782 -22.50 -9.91 -17.59
C ALA A 782 -21.89 -9.24 -16.34
N MET A 783 -21.18 -10.03 -15.51
CA MET A 783 -20.53 -9.65 -14.25
C MET A 783 -21.47 -9.15 -13.15
N THR A 784 -22.80 -9.15 -13.36
CA THR A 784 -23.84 -8.89 -12.37
C THR A 784 -24.88 -10.02 -12.37
N VAL A 785 -25.60 -10.18 -11.25
CA VAL A 785 -26.78 -11.04 -11.15
C VAL A 785 -28.05 -10.38 -11.69
N GLU A 786 -28.05 -9.05 -11.88
CA GLU A 786 -29.20 -8.31 -12.41
C GLU A 786 -29.54 -8.79 -13.83
N GLY A 787 -30.75 -9.33 -14.01
CA GLY A 787 -31.18 -9.93 -15.28
C GLY A 787 -30.74 -11.38 -15.52
N ALA A 788 -30.10 -12.04 -14.54
CA ALA A 788 -29.72 -13.44 -14.66
C ALA A 788 -30.97 -14.36 -14.82
N PRO A 789 -30.89 -15.41 -15.65
CA PRO A 789 -32.01 -16.32 -15.86
C PRO A 789 -32.36 -17.07 -14.56
N PHE A 790 -33.64 -17.34 -14.33
CA PHE A 790 -34.20 -18.00 -13.14
C PHE A 790 -34.03 -17.27 -11.79
N LEU A 791 -33.14 -16.27 -11.68
CA LEU A 791 -32.98 -15.51 -10.45
C LEU A 791 -34.26 -14.72 -10.11
N LYS A 792 -34.70 -14.85 -8.87
CA LYS A 792 -35.85 -14.12 -8.33
C LYS A 792 -35.43 -12.72 -7.85
N PRO A 793 -36.19 -11.64 -8.12
CA PRO A 793 -35.85 -10.28 -7.70
C PRO A 793 -35.62 -10.13 -6.18
N GLU A 794 -36.38 -10.86 -5.35
CA GLU A 794 -36.21 -10.85 -3.89
C GLU A 794 -34.87 -11.43 -3.41
N HIS A 795 -34.15 -12.17 -4.27
CA HIS A 795 -32.84 -12.75 -3.97
C HIS A 795 -31.66 -11.88 -4.45
N GLU A 796 -31.88 -10.84 -5.27
CA GLU A 796 -30.82 -9.96 -5.77
C GLU A 796 -29.99 -9.33 -4.65
N ALA A 797 -30.65 -8.90 -3.58
CA ALA A 797 -30.03 -8.16 -2.47
C ALA A 797 -28.98 -8.99 -1.68
N VAL A 798 -28.99 -10.32 -1.82
CA VAL A 798 -27.94 -11.20 -1.26
C VAL A 798 -26.59 -10.98 -1.93
N PHE A 799 -26.61 -10.49 -3.18
CA PHE A 799 -25.45 -10.29 -4.04
C PHE A 799 -25.09 -8.80 -4.24
N ASP A 800 -25.73 -7.89 -3.49
CA ASP A 800 -25.39 -6.46 -3.52
C ASP A 800 -23.96 -6.26 -3.02
N THR A 801 -23.19 -5.46 -3.76
CA THR A 801 -21.75 -5.25 -3.55
C THR A 801 -21.44 -3.77 -3.25
N ALA A 802 -20.23 -3.47 -2.76
CA ALA A 802 -19.84 -2.12 -2.35
C ALA A 802 -19.88 -1.11 -3.52
N ASN A 803 -19.73 -1.58 -4.75
CA ASN A 803 -19.93 -0.81 -5.98
C ASN A 803 -20.79 -1.60 -6.97
N LYS A 804 -21.31 -0.92 -7.99
CA LYS A 804 -22.09 -1.51 -9.08
C LYS A 804 -21.25 -2.53 -9.86
N SER A 805 -21.71 -3.78 -9.93
CA SER A 805 -20.98 -4.86 -10.60
C SER A 805 -21.22 -4.88 -12.13
N GLY A 806 -20.16 -5.00 -12.93
CA GLY A 806 -20.24 -5.16 -14.39
C GLY A 806 -20.73 -3.93 -15.15
N LYS A 807 -20.87 -4.03 -16.49
CA LYS A 807 -21.37 -2.90 -17.31
C LYS A 807 -22.83 -2.57 -16.98
N LYS A 808 -23.70 -3.60 -16.89
CA LYS A 808 -25.16 -3.46 -16.72
C LYS A 808 -25.64 -3.18 -15.29
N GLY A 809 -24.85 -3.51 -14.27
CA GLY A 809 -25.31 -3.45 -12.88
C GLY A 809 -25.66 -2.05 -12.41
N THR A 810 -26.80 -1.93 -11.75
CA THR A 810 -27.35 -0.69 -11.16
C THR A 810 -27.32 -0.73 -9.63
N ARG A 811 -27.36 -1.93 -9.03
CA ARG A 811 -27.43 -2.15 -7.59
C ARG A 811 -26.07 -2.03 -6.90
N PHE A 812 -26.07 -1.55 -5.66
CA PHE A 812 -24.91 -1.44 -4.78
C PHE A 812 -25.39 -1.23 -3.33
N ILE A 813 -24.53 -1.51 -2.34
CA ILE A 813 -24.79 -1.23 -0.93
C ILE A 813 -24.69 0.28 -0.68
N HIS A 814 -25.78 0.90 -0.24
CA HIS A 814 -25.82 2.33 0.11
C HIS A 814 -24.88 2.66 1.29
N HIS A 815 -24.37 3.89 1.38
CA HIS A 815 -23.37 4.26 2.42
C HIS A 815 -23.90 4.03 3.85
N LEU A 816 -25.20 4.28 4.08
CA LEU A 816 -25.87 3.97 5.35
C LEU A 816 -25.82 2.47 5.71
N GLY A 817 -25.84 1.56 4.72
CA GLY A 817 -25.71 0.13 4.93
C GLY A 817 -24.32 -0.27 5.45
N HIS A 818 -23.27 0.36 4.92
CA HIS A 818 -21.92 0.25 5.47
C HIS A 818 -21.84 0.81 6.90
N ILE A 819 -22.37 2.01 7.15
CA ILE A 819 -22.36 2.64 8.49
C ILE A 819 -23.06 1.78 9.53
N LYS A 820 -24.26 1.25 9.21
CA LYS A 820 -25.03 0.42 10.13
C LYS A 820 -24.34 -0.93 10.40
N MET A 821 -23.62 -1.51 9.44
CA MET A 821 -22.80 -2.72 9.67
C MET A 821 -21.55 -2.42 10.51
N MET A 822 -20.92 -1.25 10.32
CA MET A 822 -19.86 -0.79 11.22
C MET A 822 -20.40 -0.56 12.63
N SER A 823 -21.60 0.00 12.78
CA SER A 823 -22.24 0.25 14.09
C SER A 823 -22.53 -1.06 14.82
N ALA A 824 -23.12 -2.04 14.13
CA ALA A 824 -23.43 -3.37 14.67
C ALA A 824 -22.20 -4.16 15.16
N THR A 825 -21.00 -3.83 14.68
CA THR A 825 -19.75 -4.51 15.05
C THR A 825 -18.87 -3.66 15.98
N GLN A 826 -18.88 -2.33 15.84
CA GLN A 826 -18.08 -1.40 16.66
C GLN A 826 -18.46 -1.44 18.16
N SER A 827 -19.73 -1.69 18.49
CA SER A 827 -20.23 -1.91 19.86
C SER A 827 -19.50 -3.02 20.62
N PHE A 828 -18.78 -3.89 19.91
CA PHE A 828 -18.13 -5.09 20.44
C PHE A 828 -16.61 -5.11 20.23
N LEU A 829 -16.01 -3.98 19.85
CA LEU A 829 -14.56 -3.88 19.61
C LEU A 829 -13.94 -2.90 20.60
N SER A 830 -12.85 -3.34 21.24
CA SER A 830 -12.08 -2.48 22.15
C SER A 830 -11.34 -1.39 21.37
N GLY A 831 -10.69 -1.76 20.27
CA GLY A 831 -10.24 -0.85 19.22
C GLY A 831 -11.36 -0.42 18.26
N ALA A 832 -11.04 -0.20 16.99
CA ALA A 832 -11.95 0.29 15.96
C ALA A 832 -11.94 -0.56 14.67
N ILE A 833 -12.50 -0.01 13.60
CA ILE A 833 -12.75 -0.68 12.33
C ILE A 833 -12.06 0.09 11.20
N SER A 834 -11.17 -0.58 10.48
CA SER A 834 -10.70 -0.15 9.15
C SER A 834 -11.69 -0.65 8.09
N LYS A 835 -12.71 0.16 7.78
CA LYS A 835 -13.74 -0.11 6.75
C LYS A 835 -13.87 1.11 5.85
N THR A 836 -13.87 0.88 4.54
CA THR A 836 -14.12 1.90 3.52
C THR A 836 -15.63 2.10 3.36
N ILE A 837 -16.13 3.34 3.44
CA ILE A 837 -17.51 3.64 3.05
C ILE A 837 -17.51 3.98 1.56
N ASN A 838 -17.85 3.01 0.72
CA ASN A 838 -17.92 3.19 -0.73
C ASN A 838 -19.14 4.04 -1.12
N MET A 839 -18.97 4.84 -2.18
CA MET A 839 -19.99 5.68 -2.77
C MET A 839 -19.86 5.65 -4.30
N PRO A 840 -20.97 5.62 -5.06
CA PRO A 840 -20.93 5.65 -6.52
C PRO A 840 -20.46 7.03 -7.02
N ALA A 841 -20.02 7.11 -8.28
CA ALA A 841 -19.43 8.32 -8.84
C ALA A 841 -20.37 9.55 -8.78
N GLU A 842 -21.67 9.33 -8.91
CA GLU A 842 -22.72 10.36 -8.83
C GLU A 842 -23.09 10.83 -7.40
N ALA A 843 -22.51 10.27 -6.34
CA ALA A 843 -22.74 10.74 -4.98
C ALA A 843 -22.26 12.20 -4.81
N THR A 844 -22.93 12.98 -3.95
CA THR A 844 -22.72 14.43 -3.81
C THR A 844 -21.89 14.80 -2.57
N VAL A 845 -21.62 16.08 -2.35
CA VAL A 845 -20.95 16.56 -1.12
C VAL A 845 -21.88 16.39 0.09
N GLU A 846 -23.18 16.67 -0.06
CA GLU A 846 -24.21 16.45 0.95
C GLU A 846 -24.33 14.95 1.31
N SER A 847 -24.09 14.05 0.34
CA SER A 847 -24.02 12.60 0.59
C SER A 847 -22.84 12.22 1.50
N VAL A 848 -21.75 12.99 1.45
CA VAL A 848 -20.59 12.85 2.36
C VAL A 848 -20.88 13.46 3.73
N GLU A 849 -21.52 14.63 3.80
CA GLU A 849 -21.95 15.23 5.07
C GLU A 849 -22.91 14.31 5.84
N ASP A 850 -23.90 13.72 5.16
CA ASP A 850 -24.82 12.73 5.70
C ASP A 850 -24.06 11.51 6.25
N ALA A 851 -23.16 10.92 5.45
CA ALA A 851 -22.37 9.75 5.87
C ALA A 851 -21.48 10.03 7.10
N TYR A 852 -20.90 11.23 7.21
CA TYR A 852 -20.13 11.65 8.38
C TYR A 852 -21.03 11.84 9.61
N LEU A 853 -22.18 12.50 9.47
CA LEU A 853 -23.10 12.80 10.57
C LEU A 853 -23.81 11.55 11.08
N GLU A 854 -24.20 10.65 10.18
CA GLU A 854 -24.76 9.33 10.51
C GLU A 854 -23.71 8.43 11.18
N SER A 855 -22.44 8.47 10.76
CA SER A 855 -21.37 7.73 11.44
C SER A 855 -21.17 8.20 12.90
N TRP A 856 -21.27 9.50 13.16
CA TRP A 856 -21.29 10.02 14.52
C TRP A 856 -22.51 9.53 15.31
N ARG A 857 -23.72 9.66 14.76
CA ARG A 857 -24.98 9.18 15.36
C ARG A 857 -24.96 7.68 15.68
N HIS A 858 -24.26 6.89 14.86
CA HIS A 858 -24.11 5.45 15.01
C HIS A 858 -22.95 5.00 15.93
N GLY A 859 -22.30 5.93 16.65
CA GLY A 859 -21.27 5.60 17.63
C GLY A 859 -19.96 5.06 17.03
N ILE A 860 -19.70 5.37 15.75
CA ILE A 860 -18.47 4.97 15.07
C ILE A 860 -17.27 5.71 15.70
N LYS A 861 -16.14 5.00 15.89
CA LYS A 861 -14.92 5.60 16.45
C LYS A 861 -14.13 6.40 15.40
N ALA A 862 -13.97 5.84 14.19
CA ALA A 862 -13.31 6.50 13.06
C ALA A 862 -13.88 5.97 11.73
N MET A 863 -13.79 6.75 10.66
CA MET A 863 -14.18 6.31 9.32
C MET A 863 -13.35 6.93 8.19
N ALA A 864 -13.32 6.25 7.06
CA ALA A 864 -12.87 6.75 5.77
C ALA A 864 -13.90 6.39 4.69
N LEU A 865 -14.04 7.23 3.68
CA LEU A 865 -14.96 7.04 2.56
C LEU A 865 -14.20 7.03 1.24
N TYR A 866 -14.79 6.40 0.22
CA TYR A 866 -14.25 6.40 -1.12
C TYR A 866 -15.37 6.51 -2.15
N ARG A 867 -15.52 7.70 -2.74
CA ARG A 867 -16.36 7.90 -3.92
C ARG A 867 -15.61 7.46 -5.16
N ASP A 868 -16.26 6.69 -6.03
CA ASP A 868 -15.72 6.35 -7.34
C ASP A 868 -15.39 7.63 -8.14
N GLY A 869 -14.27 7.64 -8.86
CA GLY A 869 -13.74 8.83 -9.52
C GLY A 869 -13.24 9.95 -8.59
N SER A 870 -13.05 9.71 -7.28
CA SER A 870 -12.33 10.65 -6.39
C SER A 870 -10.81 10.66 -6.58
N LYS A 871 -10.23 9.64 -7.24
CA LYS A 871 -8.82 9.64 -7.68
C LYS A 871 -8.71 9.19 -9.12
N LEU A 872 -7.74 9.76 -9.85
CA LEU A 872 -7.48 9.47 -11.27
C LEU A 872 -6.74 8.15 -11.52
N SER A 873 -6.51 7.35 -10.47
CA SER A 873 -5.86 6.04 -10.54
C SER A 873 -6.42 5.14 -9.45
N GLN A 874 -6.91 3.95 -9.82
CA GLN A 874 -7.51 3.00 -8.87
C GLN A 874 -6.79 1.63 -8.92
N PRO A 875 -6.65 0.93 -7.78
CA PRO A 875 -6.00 -0.39 -7.73
C PRO A 875 -6.97 -1.56 -8.02
N LEU A 876 -8.28 -1.31 -7.94
CA LEU A 876 -9.38 -2.23 -8.22
C LEU A 876 -10.37 -1.54 -9.17
N SER A 877 -11.00 -2.31 -10.05
CA SER A 877 -12.15 -1.84 -10.84
C SER A 877 -13.22 -2.93 -10.98
N ALA A 878 -14.47 -2.49 -11.16
CA ALA A 878 -15.64 -3.31 -11.46
C ALA A 878 -16.04 -3.27 -12.95
N LYS A 879 -15.39 -2.43 -13.78
CA LYS A 879 -15.64 -2.25 -15.22
C LYS A 879 -14.32 -2.10 -15.99
N SER A 880 -14.34 -2.24 -17.31
CA SER A 880 -13.18 -1.97 -18.17
C SER A 880 -12.95 -0.46 -18.29
N ASP A 881 -11.68 -0.04 -18.25
CA ASP A 881 -11.25 1.28 -18.74
C ASP A 881 -11.28 1.29 -20.29
N THR A 882 -12.46 1.06 -20.87
CA THR A 882 -12.67 1.22 -22.31
C THR A 882 -12.77 2.70 -22.62
N LYS A 883 -11.67 3.28 -23.12
CA LYS A 883 -11.75 4.48 -23.95
C LYS A 883 -12.63 4.14 -25.16
N LEU A 884 -13.76 4.82 -25.31
CA LEU A 884 -14.73 4.53 -26.36
C LEU A 884 -14.38 5.33 -27.63
N ASP A 885 -13.98 4.61 -28.67
CA ASP A 885 -14.15 5.07 -30.06
C ASP A 885 -15.63 4.90 -30.43
N ASP A 886 -16.48 5.83 -29.96
CA ASP A 886 -17.89 5.91 -30.37
C ASP A 886 -17.98 6.53 -31.77
N ASP A 887 -17.86 5.70 -32.80
CA ASP A 887 -18.15 6.09 -34.18
C ASP A 887 -18.74 4.94 -35.02
N ALA A 888 -19.64 5.33 -35.94
CA ALA A 888 -20.46 4.49 -36.82
C ALA A 888 -21.42 3.46 -36.17
N ASP A 889 -22.61 3.94 -35.75
CA ASP A 889 -23.92 3.32 -36.09
C ASP A 889 -25.14 4.26 -35.83
N ILE A 890 -24.96 5.59 -35.90
CA ILE A 890 -26.03 6.60 -35.84
C ILE A 890 -25.96 7.48 -37.09
N GLU A 891 -27.11 7.74 -37.73
CA GLU A 891 -27.19 8.58 -38.93
C GLU A 891 -27.04 10.08 -38.60
N ALA A 892 -25.81 10.58 -38.75
CA ALA A 892 -25.45 11.96 -39.09
C ALA A 892 -26.15 13.13 -38.33
N ASP A 893 -25.52 13.57 -37.24
CA ASP A 893 -25.22 15.00 -37.08
C ASP A 893 -23.83 15.20 -36.43
N ALA A 894 -23.20 16.36 -36.63
CA ALA A 894 -21.73 16.52 -36.60
C ALA A 894 -21.03 16.52 -35.21
N PHE A 895 -19.72 16.16 -35.16
CA PHE A 895 -18.88 16.29 -33.94
C PHE A 895 -17.93 15.11 -33.53
N ALA A 896 -16.64 14.88 -33.82
CA ALA A 896 -15.63 15.41 -34.78
C ALA A 896 -14.49 14.37 -35.10
N THR A 897 -13.43 14.23 -34.27
CA THR A 897 -12.17 13.47 -34.54
C THR A 897 -11.43 13.01 -33.25
N PRO A 898 -10.32 12.22 -33.31
CA PRO A 898 -9.56 11.82 -32.12
C PRO A 898 -8.97 12.96 -31.26
N ARG A 899 -8.81 14.17 -31.80
CA ARG A 899 -8.46 15.35 -30.99
C ARG A 899 -9.57 15.75 -30.03
N ASP A 900 -10.80 15.39 -30.35
CA ASP A 900 -11.96 15.79 -29.57
C ASP A 900 -12.15 14.88 -28.35
N PHE A 901 -11.56 13.67 -28.34
CA PHE A 901 -11.45 12.83 -27.13
C PHE A 901 -10.29 13.29 -26.22
N GLU A 902 -9.17 13.76 -26.78
CA GLU A 902 -8.16 14.50 -26.01
C GLU A 902 -8.77 15.78 -25.42
N ALA A 903 -9.55 16.52 -26.23
CA ALA A 903 -10.31 17.68 -25.78
C ALA A 903 -11.50 17.33 -24.88
N GLU A 904 -11.98 16.08 -24.80
CA GLU A 904 -13.00 15.67 -23.83
C GLU A 904 -12.38 15.24 -22.50
N ILE A 905 -11.22 14.59 -22.50
CA ILE A 905 -10.42 14.41 -21.28
C ILE A 905 -9.97 15.79 -20.76
N GLU A 906 -9.52 16.68 -21.64
CA GLU A 906 -9.18 18.04 -21.28
C GLU A 906 -10.43 18.84 -20.89
N ALA A 907 -11.59 18.68 -21.54
CA ALA A 907 -12.83 19.34 -21.12
C ALA A 907 -13.39 18.78 -19.81
N ARG A 908 -13.18 17.50 -19.48
CA ARG A 908 -13.51 16.93 -18.17
C ARG A 908 -12.53 17.42 -17.10
N ALA A 909 -11.25 17.55 -17.41
CA ALA A 909 -10.26 18.16 -16.52
C ALA A 909 -10.52 19.67 -16.32
N GLN A 910 -10.80 20.41 -17.39
CA GLN A 910 -11.16 21.83 -17.38
C GLN A 910 -12.52 22.06 -16.75
N ALA A 911 -13.52 21.18 -16.94
CA ALA A 911 -14.81 21.25 -16.25
C ALA A 911 -14.65 20.93 -14.77
N ARG A 912 -13.83 19.94 -14.39
CA ARG A 912 -13.49 19.66 -12.98
C ARG A 912 -12.75 20.84 -12.35
N VAL A 913 -11.82 21.47 -13.08
CA VAL A 913 -11.15 22.69 -12.65
C VAL A 913 -12.12 23.87 -12.58
N ALA A 914 -13.05 24.03 -13.53
CA ALA A 914 -14.04 25.11 -13.55
C ALA A 914 -15.12 24.95 -12.48
N GLU A 915 -15.51 23.71 -12.17
CA GLU A 915 -16.35 23.31 -11.04
C GLU A 915 -15.65 23.65 -9.72
N LEU A 916 -14.41 23.16 -9.52
CA LEU A 916 -13.63 23.48 -8.32
C LEU A 916 -13.33 24.98 -8.17
N LEU A 917 -13.15 25.71 -9.29
CA LEU A 917 -13.05 27.18 -9.31
C LEU A 917 -14.41 27.86 -9.07
N ALA A 918 -15.54 27.25 -9.45
CA ALA A 918 -16.87 27.74 -9.13
C ALA A 918 -17.18 27.55 -7.64
N THR A 919 -16.83 26.40 -7.06
CA THR A 919 -16.89 26.14 -5.61
C THR A 919 -15.98 27.09 -4.84
N GLN A 920 -14.76 27.36 -5.33
CA GLN A 920 -13.90 28.41 -4.77
C GLN A 920 -14.52 29.82 -4.90
N ARG A 921 -15.18 30.14 -6.02
CA ARG A 921 -15.90 31.43 -6.18
C ARG A 921 -17.17 31.54 -5.33
N GLN A 922 -17.81 30.42 -5.00
CA GLN A 922 -18.96 30.34 -4.08
C GLN A 922 -18.51 30.50 -2.63
N THR A 923 -17.50 29.75 -2.18
CA THR A 923 -16.91 29.90 -0.84
C THR A 923 -16.25 31.28 -0.64
N ALA A 924 -15.61 31.86 -1.66
CA ALA A 924 -15.12 33.25 -1.62
C ALA A 924 -16.25 34.31 -1.59
N ARG A 925 -17.46 33.99 -2.10
CA ARG A 925 -18.65 34.84 -1.95
C ARG A 925 -19.34 34.67 -0.59
N ALA A 926 -19.32 33.46 -0.03
CA ALA A 926 -19.92 33.15 1.27
C ALA A 926 -19.12 33.75 2.44
N THR A 927 -17.78 33.76 2.35
CA THR A 927 -16.87 34.19 3.44
C THR A 927 -16.75 35.71 3.64
N GLY A 928 -17.50 36.53 2.88
CA GLY A 928 -17.91 37.89 3.24
C GLY A 928 -16.84 38.98 3.47
N THR A 929 -15.54 38.67 3.34
CA THR A 929 -14.44 39.50 3.86
C THR A 929 -13.58 40.11 2.75
N PRO A 930 -13.76 41.40 2.39
CA PRO A 930 -12.95 42.06 1.37
C PRO A 930 -11.56 42.45 1.91
N SER A 931 -10.50 41.81 1.41
CA SER A 931 -9.11 42.20 1.72
C SER A 931 -8.73 43.52 1.01
N PRO A 932 -8.32 44.59 1.73
CA PRO A 932 -8.23 45.94 1.19
C PRO A 932 -6.87 46.29 0.57
N THR A 933 -6.27 45.41 -0.23
CA THR A 933 -5.00 45.69 -0.95
C THR A 933 -5.01 45.41 -2.47
N ALA A 934 -5.99 44.67 -2.99
CA ALA A 934 -6.11 44.43 -4.43
C ALA A 934 -6.85 45.60 -5.13
N ARG A 935 -6.11 46.46 -5.84
CA ARG A 935 -6.71 47.28 -6.91
C ARG A 935 -7.14 46.33 -8.04
N PRO A 936 -8.41 46.31 -8.46
CA PRO A 936 -8.82 45.47 -9.57
C PRO A 936 -8.22 46.00 -10.87
N LEU A 937 -7.32 45.23 -11.50
CA LEU A 937 -7.07 45.33 -12.93
C LEU A 937 -8.41 45.09 -13.63
N ALA A 938 -8.96 46.14 -14.25
CA ALA A 938 -10.21 46.04 -14.97
C ALA A 938 -10.04 45.06 -16.15
N ALA A 939 -10.96 44.09 -16.26
CA ALA A 939 -10.98 43.14 -17.36
C ALA A 939 -11.39 43.85 -18.65
N HIS A 940 -10.43 44.51 -19.30
CA HIS A 940 -10.52 44.88 -20.70
C HIS A 940 -10.46 43.61 -21.54
N ASP A 941 -11.32 43.50 -22.55
CA ASP A 941 -11.21 42.45 -23.56
C ASP A 941 -9.80 42.47 -24.16
N ALA A 942 -9.07 41.35 -24.06
CA ALA A 942 -7.65 41.26 -24.37
C ALA A 942 -7.38 41.26 -25.89
N VAL A 943 -7.73 42.36 -26.55
CA VAL A 943 -7.47 42.61 -27.98
C VAL A 943 -5.99 42.96 -28.15
N ARG A 944 -5.23 42.04 -28.75
CA ARG A 944 -3.78 42.17 -28.93
C ARG A 944 -3.38 43.52 -29.56
N ARG A 945 -2.72 44.39 -28.78
CA ARG A 945 -2.10 45.62 -29.28
C ARG A 945 -0.98 45.25 -30.26
N ARG A 946 -1.14 45.59 -31.54
CA ARG A 946 -0.12 45.33 -32.56
C ARG A 946 0.95 46.42 -32.50
N LEU A 947 2.22 46.01 -32.49
CA LEU A 947 3.36 46.92 -32.64
C LEU A 947 3.42 47.54 -34.05
N PRO A 948 3.97 48.75 -34.20
CA PRO A 948 4.18 49.36 -35.51
C PRO A 948 5.30 48.65 -36.29
N ALA A 949 5.20 48.70 -37.62
CA ALA A 949 6.10 47.97 -38.52
C ALA A 949 7.57 48.40 -38.40
N LYS A 950 7.80 49.70 -38.17
CA LYS A 950 9.06 50.28 -37.68
C LYS A 950 8.80 50.78 -36.27
N ARG A 951 9.70 50.49 -35.33
CA ARG A 951 9.58 50.78 -33.89
C ARG A 951 10.91 51.22 -33.29
N HIS A 952 10.83 51.88 -32.15
CA HIS A 952 11.96 52.22 -31.30
C HIS A 952 12.24 51.06 -30.31
N GLY A 953 13.29 51.20 -29.49
CA GLY A 953 13.91 50.12 -28.73
C GLY A 953 15.43 50.18 -28.77
N PHE A 954 16.07 49.49 -27.83
CA PHE A 954 17.53 49.43 -27.67
C PHE A 954 18.09 48.03 -27.91
N THR A 955 19.42 47.92 -27.93
CA THR A 955 20.16 46.65 -27.95
C THR A 955 21.29 46.71 -26.92
N GLN A 956 21.18 45.90 -25.86
CA GLN A 956 22.18 45.83 -24.79
C GLN A 956 22.96 44.52 -24.90
N GLU A 957 24.27 44.62 -25.12
CA GLU A 957 25.21 43.51 -24.99
C GLU A 957 25.62 43.31 -23.52
N ALA A 958 25.65 42.07 -23.05
CA ALA A 958 26.31 41.71 -21.81
C ALA A 958 26.87 40.28 -21.86
N ARG A 959 27.56 39.90 -20.78
CA ARG A 959 27.93 38.52 -20.49
C ARG A 959 27.53 38.16 -19.07
N VAL A 960 26.73 37.11 -18.93
CA VAL A 960 26.39 36.50 -17.62
C VAL A 960 27.26 35.27 -17.46
N ALA A 961 28.11 35.23 -16.43
CA ALA A 961 29.08 34.14 -16.21
C ALA A 961 29.99 33.85 -17.43
N GLY A 962 30.26 34.87 -18.25
CA GLY A 962 31.04 34.77 -19.50
C GLY A 962 30.23 34.47 -20.76
N HIS A 963 29.05 33.84 -20.64
CA HIS A 963 28.14 33.54 -21.75
C HIS A 963 27.58 34.83 -22.34
N LYS A 964 27.64 34.99 -23.66
CA LYS A 964 27.28 36.25 -24.34
C LYS A 964 25.78 36.34 -24.59
N VAL A 965 25.17 37.42 -24.11
CA VAL A 965 23.73 37.72 -24.22
C VAL A 965 23.55 39.07 -24.92
N TYR A 966 22.62 39.15 -25.87
CA TYR A 966 22.07 40.41 -26.35
C TYR A 966 20.58 40.47 -25.99
N LEU A 967 20.20 41.49 -25.23
CA LEU A 967 18.79 41.87 -25.05
C LEU A 967 18.47 42.93 -26.10
N ARG A 968 17.39 42.74 -26.87
CA ARG A 968 16.81 43.77 -27.73
C ARG A 968 15.36 44.00 -27.37
N THR A 969 14.91 45.25 -27.48
CA THR A 969 13.56 45.67 -27.13
C THR A 969 12.84 46.23 -28.36
N GLY A 970 11.50 46.18 -28.33
CA GLY A 970 10.64 46.78 -29.35
C GLY A 970 9.49 47.52 -28.67
N GLU A 971 9.40 48.81 -28.92
CA GLU A 971 8.50 49.75 -28.23
C GLU A 971 7.27 50.11 -29.06
N TYR A 972 6.21 50.55 -28.38
CA TYR A 972 5.09 51.25 -28.98
C TYR A 972 5.41 52.75 -29.19
N GLU A 973 4.51 53.47 -29.84
CA GLU A 973 4.63 54.92 -30.14
C GLU A 973 4.64 55.81 -28.88
N ASP A 974 4.29 55.25 -27.72
CA ASP A 974 4.32 55.88 -26.39
C ASP A 974 5.56 55.49 -25.55
N ALA A 975 6.57 54.88 -26.20
CA ALA A 975 7.78 54.31 -25.59
C ALA A 975 7.56 53.15 -24.59
N SER A 976 6.33 52.65 -24.43
CA SER A 976 6.11 51.43 -23.62
C SER A 976 6.61 50.18 -24.34
N LEU A 977 7.16 49.23 -23.58
CA LEU A 977 7.71 47.98 -24.10
C LEU A 977 6.62 47.04 -24.62
N GLY A 978 6.75 46.57 -25.87
CA GLY A 978 5.81 45.63 -26.49
C GLY A 978 6.42 44.31 -26.95
N GLU A 979 7.74 44.20 -27.11
CA GLU A 979 8.42 42.92 -27.32
C GLU A 979 9.89 42.93 -26.88
N ILE A 980 10.43 41.74 -26.63
CA ILE A 980 11.82 41.49 -26.31
C ILE A 980 12.39 40.34 -27.14
N PHE A 981 13.68 40.42 -27.45
CA PHE A 981 14.45 39.34 -28.05
C PHE A 981 15.71 39.10 -27.21
N ILE A 982 16.03 37.83 -26.96
CA ILE A 982 17.20 37.41 -26.18
C ILE A 982 18.02 36.49 -27.09
N ASP A 983 19.14 37.00 -27.60
CA ASP A 983 20.08 36.24 -28.43
C ASP A 983 21.28 35.78 -27.59
N MET A 984 21.67 34.51 -27.75
CA MET A 984 22.87 33.93 -27.16
C MET A 984 23.66 33.13 -28.19
N HIS A 985 24.99 33.20 -28.12
CA HIS A 985 25.90 32.54 -29.05
C HIS A 985 26.78 31.51 -28.34
N LYS A 986 26.95 30.34 -28.99
CA LYS A 986 27.67 29.13 -28.51
C LYS A 986 26.91 28.24 -27.53
N GLU A 987 25.67 28.57 -27.17
CA GLU A 987 24.78 27.67 -26.41
C GLU A 987 24.21 26.54 -27.28
N GLY A 988 23.83 25.43 -26.62
CA GLY A 988 23.17 24.31 -27.27
C GLY A 988 21.82 24.68 -27.90
N ALA A 989 21.47 24.02 -29.01
CA ALA A 989 20.28 24.36 -29.81
C ALA A 989 18.97 24.32 -29.02
N ALA A 990 18.83 23.38 -28.06
CA ALA A 990 17.68 23.31 -27.17
C ALA A 990 17.54 24.54 -26.27
N PHE A 991 18.63 24.94 -25.59
CA PHE A 991 18.64 26.11 -24.70
C PHE A 991 18.36 27.41 -25.47
N ARG A 992 18.98 27.60 -26.64
CA ARG A 992 18.70 28.77 -27.50
C ARG A 992 17.23 28.81 -27.94
N SER A 993 16.65 27.65 -28.29
CA SER A 993 15.23 27.55 -28.70
C SER A 993 14.27 27.82 -27.54
N MET A 994 14.61 27.38 -26.33
CA MET A 994 13.86 27.66 -25.11
C MET A 994 13.87 29.16 -24.76
N ILE A 995 15.04 29.80 -24.72
CA ILE A 995 15.18 31.23 -24.44
C ILE A 995 14.47 32.10 -25.49
N HIS A 996 14.55 31.72 -26.78
CA HIS A 996 13.82 32.40 -27.85
C HIS A 996 12.29 32.24 -27.72
N SER A 997 11.81 31.04 -27.36
CA SER A 997 10.38 30.77 -27.14
C SER A 997 9.84 31.53 -25.92
N PHE A 998 10.65 31.64 -24.86
CA PHE A 998 10.35 32.44 -23.67
C PHE A 998 10.26 33.94 -24.01
N ALA A 999 11.23 34.49 -24.76
CA ALA A 999 11.19 35.88 -25.22
C ALA A 999 9.94 36.18 -26.06
N ILE A 1000 9.52 35.23 -26.92
CA ILE A 1000 8.23 35.32 -27.64
C ILE A 1000 7.05 35.33 -26.67
N ALA A 1001 7.01 34.44 -25.67
CA ALA A 1001 5.91 34.35 -24.71
C ALA A 1001 5.71 35.66 -23.92
N VAL A 1002 6.80 36.24 -23.38
CA VAL A 1002 6.78 37.55 -22.70
C VAL A 1002 6.29 38.64 -23.65
N SER A 1003 6.80 38.67 -24.88
CA SER A 1003 6.36 39.62 -25.91
C SER A 1003 4.88 39.51 -26.26
N LYS A 1004 4.31 38.29 -26.26
CA LYS A 1004 2.86 38.10 -26.43
C LYS A 1004 2.10 38.62 -25.21
N GLY A 1005 2.56 38.35 -23.99
CA GLY A 1005 1.94 38.85 -22.77
C GLY A 1005 1.83 40.38 -22.75
N LEU A 1006 2.94 41.08 -23.02
CA LEU A 1006 2.96 42.55 -23.16
C LEU A 1006 1.97 43.03 -24.25
N GLN A 1007 1.90 42.34 -25.38
CA GLN A 1007 0.94 42.65 -26.47
C GLN A 1007 -0.52 42.34 -26.13
N TYR A 1008 -0.79 41.51 -25.12
CA TYR A 1008 -2.12 41.23 -24.58
C TYR A 1008 -2.45 42.05 -23.31
N GLY A 1009 -1.58 42.98 -22.91
CA GLY A 1009 -1.83 43.90 -21.80
C GLY A 1009 -1.37 43.42 -20.42
N VAL A 1010 -0.56 42.36 -20.33
CA VAL A 1010 0.12 41.99 -19.07
C VAL A 1010 1.12 43.11 -18.71
N PRO A 1011 1.06 43.70 -17.50
CA PRO A 1011 2.03 44.72 -17.09
C PRO A 1011 3.46 44.20 -17.09
N LEU A 1012 4.43 45.05 -17.43
CA LEU A 1012 5.85 44.70 -17.34
C LEU A 1012 6.29 44.46 -15.89
N GLU A 1013 5.68 45.15 -14.93
CA GLU A 1013 5.96 45.02 -13.49
C GLU A 1013 5.74 43.58 -12.99
N GLU A 1014 4.61 42.95 -13.35
CA GLU A 1014 4.31 41.54 -13.06
C GLU A 1014 5.41 40.59 -13.56
N PHE A 1015 5.93 40.82 -14.78
CA PHE A 1015 7.04 40.03 -15.32
C PHE A 1015 8.37 40.30 -14.62
N VAL A 1016 8.64 41.56 -14.24
CA VAL A 1016 9.86 41.94 -13.52
C VAL A 1016 9.88 41.30 -12.12
N ASP A 1017 8.78 41.36 -11.37
CA ASP A 1017 8.68 40.74 -10.05
C ASP A 1017 8.64 39.20 -10.12
N THR A 1018 8.01 38.61 -11.14
CA THR A 1018 7.96 37.15 -11.32
C THR A 1018 9.33 36.54 -11.67
N PHE A 1019 10.13 37.22 -12.50
CA PHE A 1019 11.33 36.63 -13.11
C PHE A 1019 12.67 37.15 -12.57
N THR A 1020 12.68 38.20 -11.75
CA THR A 1020 13.90 38.60 -11.04
C THR A 1020 14.18 37.62 -9.87
N PHE A 1021 15.45 37.45 -9.53
CA PHE A 1021 16.01 36.48 -8.56
C PHE A 1021 15.82 34.99 -8.91
N VAL A 1022 15.24 34.66 -10.07
CA VAL A 1022 15.14 33.27 -10.56
C VAL A 1022 16.53 32.69 -10.84
N ARG A 1023 16.77 31.45 -10.37
CA ARG A 1023 18.08 30.78 -10.31
C ARG A 1023 18.20 29.61 -11.28
N PHE A 1024 19.09 29.74 -12.27
CA PHE A 1024 19.56 28.64 -13.13
C PHE A 1024 20.77 29.09 -13.96
N GLU A 1025 21.54 28.13 -14.48
CA GLU A 1025 22.75 28.42 -15.26
C GLU A 1025 22.43 28.88 -16.70
N PRO A 1026 23.16 29.86 -17.28
CA PRO A 1026 24.31 30.57 -16.70
C PRO A 1026 23.94 31.59 -15.60
N GLN A 1027 24.62 31.49 -14.45
CA GLN A 1027 24.48 32.39 -13.29
C GLN A 1027 25.85 32.87 -12.83
N GLY A 1028 25.97 34.13 -12.39
CA GLY A 1028 27.22 34.68 -11.87
C GLY A 1028 27.47 36.14 -12.26
N MET A 1029 28.75 36.52 -12.34
CA MET A 1029 29.16 37.90 -12.59
C MET A 1029 28.72 38.39 -13.97
N VAL A 1030 28.19 39.61 -14.00
CA VAL A 1030 27.71 40.30 -15.22
C VAL A 1030 28.76 41.32 -15.65
N THR A 1031 29.15 41.26 -16.91
CA THR A 1031 30.05 42.24 -17.55
C THR A 1031 29.41 42.80 -18.83
N GLY A 1032 29.77 44.02 -19.21
CA GLY A 1032 29.13 44.76 -20.32
C GLY A 1032 27.98 45.67 -19.91
N HIS A 1033 27.29 45.41 -18.79
CA HIS A 1033 26.26 46.30 -18.26
C HIS A 1033 26.82 47.33 -17.25
N PRO A 1034 26.44 48.62 -17.29
CA PRO A 1034 26.86 49.61 -16.31
C PRO A 1034 26.32 49.34 -14.89
N ASN A 1035 25.04 49.00 -14.75
CA ASN A 1035 24.36 48.86 -13.45
C ASN A 1035 24.31 47.44 -12.86
N VAL A 1036 23.87 46.43 -13.63
CA VAL A 1036 23.86 45.02 -13.18
C VAL A 1036 25.28 44.44 -13.20
N LYS A 1037 25.73 43.87 -12.08
CA LYS A 1037 27.05 43.25 -11.86
C LYS A 1037 27.01 41.78 -11.46
N LEU A 1038 25.86 41.30 -11.00
CA LEU A 1038 25.63 39.90 -10.63
C LEU A 1038 24.20 39.52 -11.01
N ALA A 1039 24.02 38.32 -11.56
CA ALA A 1039 22.70 37.78 -11.87
C ALA A 1039 22.60 36.28 -11.53
N THR A 1040 21.42 35.86 -11.07
CA THR A 1040 21.13 34.45 -10.70
C THR A 1040 20.72 33.59 -11.88
N SER A 1041 20.46 34.19 -13.04
CA SER A 1041 20.28 33.55 -14.34
C SER A 1041 20.37 34.60 -15.46
N VAL A 1042 20.39 34.15 -16.72
CA VAL A 1042 20.23 35.06 -17.87
C VAL A 1042 18.87 35.79 -17.86
N ILE A 1043 17.82 35.15 -17.33
CA ILE A 1043 16.48 35.73 -17.26
C ILE A 1043 16.37 36.75 -16.11
N ASP A 1044 16.96 36.45 -14.95
CA ASP A 1044 17.16 37.43 -13.87
C ASP A 1044 17.92 38.68 -14.36
N TYR A 1045 19.01 38.48 -15.13
CA TYR A 1045 19.70 39.61 -15.77
C TYR A 1045 18.77 40.43 -16.68
N VAL A 1046 18.00 39.78 -17.56
CA VAL A 1046 17.08 40.48 -18.48
C VAL A 1046 16.03 41.30 -17.72
N PHE A 1047 15.38 40.75 -16.69
CA PHE A 1047 14.32 41.48 -15.99
C PHE A 1047 14.83 42.56 -15.04
N ARG A 1048 16.05 42.45 -14.50
CA ARG A 1048 16.72 43.60 -13.85
C ARG A 1048 16.92 44.77 -14.82
N VAL A 1049 17.33 44.49 -16.06
CA VAL A 1049 17.53 45.54 -17.08
C VAL A 1049 16.19 46.14 -17.51
N LEU A 1050 15.18 45.31 -17.79
CA LEU A 1050 13.84 45.83 -18.17
C LEU A 1050 13.18 46.62 -17.03
N GLY A 1051 13.35 46.19 -15.77
CA GLY A 1051 12.90 46.92 -14.59
C GLY A 1051 13.62 48.25 -14.39
N LEU A 1052 14.93 48.30 -14.66
CA LEU A 1052 15.70 49.55 -14.62
C LEU A 1052 15.22 50.53 -15.71
N GLU A 1053 15.25 50.12 -16.98
CA GLU A 1053 15.07 51.02 -18.12
C GLU A 1053 13.61 51.48 -18.32
N TYR A 1054 12.62 50.62 -18.04
CA TYR A 1054 11.19 50.94 -18.26
C TYR A 1054 10.37 51.22 -16.99
N LEU A 1055 10.82 50.75 -15.82
CA LEU A 1055 10.13 50.96 -14.54
C LEU A 1055 10.92 51.85 -13.56
N GLY A 1056 12.15 52.25 -13.91
CA GLY A 1056 13.01 53.07 -13.05
C GLY A 1056 13.51 52.35 -11.78
N ARG A 1057 13.42 51.02 -11.71
CA ARG A 1057 13.68 50.22 -10.50
C ARG A 1057 15.17 50.06 -10.22
N THR A 1058 15.74 51.05 -9.55
CA THR A 1058 17.14 51.04 -9.08
C THR A 1058 17.39 50.04 -7.95
N ASP A 1059 16.35 49.55 -7.27
CA ASP A 1059 16.44 48.49 -6.24
C ASP A 1059 16.92 47.14 -6.80
N LEU A 1060 16.77 46.94 -8.12
CA LEU A 1060 17.10 45.68 -8.80
C LEU A 1060 18.57 45.60 -9.28
N VAL A 1061 19.37 46.67 -9.13
CA VAL A 1061 20.74 46.75 -9.67
C VAL A 1061 21.79 46.98 -8.59
N GLN A 1062 23.01 46.44 -8.79
CA GLN A 1062 24.07 46.53 -7.77
C GLN A 1062 24.90 47.83 -7.85
N VAL A 1063 24.71 48.65 -8.89
CA VAL A 1063 25.29 49.98 -9.03
C VAL A 1063 24.19 50.91 -9.57
N GLU A 1064 23.81 51.93 -8.80
CA GLU A 1064 22.78 52.90 -9.20
C GLU A 1064 23.19 53.70 -10.45
N PRO A 1065 22.24 54.11 -11.32
CA PRO A 1065 22.52 55.01 -12.43
C PRO A 1065 23.05 56.36 -11.93
N ARG A 1066 24.09 56.89 -12.60
CA ARG A 1066 24.45 58.30 -12.44
C ARG A 1066 23.45 59.15 -13.20
N ALA A 1067 22.91 60.18 -12.56
CA ALA A 1067 22.10 61.18 -13.25
C ALA A 1067 22.92 61.82 -14.38
N VAL A 1068 22.33 61.91 -15.57
CA VAL A 1068 22.93 62.55 -16.75
C VAL A 1068 22.40 63.98 -16.82
N ASP A 1069 23.32 64.95 -16.81
CA ASP A 1069 22.98 66.37 -16.94
C ASP A 1069 22.48 66.71 -18.34
N GLN A 1070 21.55 67.66 -18.45
CA GLN A 1070 20.86 67.98 -19.71
C GLN A 1070 21.66 68.93 -20.62
N THR A 1071 22.73 68.44 -21.23
CA THR A 1071 23.42 69.09 -22.36
C THR A 1071 23.73 68.07 -23.45
N GLY A 1072 23.19 68.28 -24.66
CA GLY A 1072 23.24 67.29 -25.74
C GLY A 1072 24.35 67.52 -26.76
N GLU A 1073 25.27 66.55 -26.83
CA GLU A 1073 26.26 66.18 -27.86
C GLU A 1073 26.59 64.71 -27.49
N ASP A 1074 26.68 63.70 -28.36
CA ASP A 1074 26.86 63.66 -29.83
C ASP A 1074 25.73 62.91 -30.56
N ALA A 1075 25.65 63.14 -31.87
CA ALA A 1075 24.95 62.26 -32.82
C ALA A 1075 25.86 61.98 -34.02
N ASP A 1076 26.44 60.77 -34.11
CA ASP A 1076 26.95 60.16 -35.36
C ASP A 1076 27.47 58.72 -35.12
N LEU A 1077 26.57 57.72 -35.12
CA LEU A 1077 26.95 56.29 -35.19
C LEU A 1077 25.96 55.46 -36.02
N LEU A 1078 26.25 55.32 -37.31
CA LEU A 1078 25.75 54.26 -38.19
C LEU A 1078 26.88 53.78 -39.11
N PRO A 1079 27.19 52.47 -39.12
CA PRO A 1079 27.88 51.82 -40.23
C PRO A 1079 27.05 50.68 -40.87
N ASP A 1080 27.42 50.33 -42.10
CA ASP A 1080 26.65 49.53 -43.05
C ASP A 1080 26.78 48.00 -42.90
N PHE A 1081 25.97 47.27 -43.67
CA PHE A 1081 26.06 45.82 -43.86
C PHE A 1081 27.12 45.38 -44.89
N ASP A 1082 27.36 44.07 -44.97
CA ASP A 1082 28.05 43.32 -46.05
C ASP A 1082 29.52 43.63 -46.40
N ARG A 1083 30.44 42.79 -45.89
CA ARG A 1083 31.44 42.10 -46.74
C ARG A 1083 32.25 40.98 -46.06
N ALA A 1084 32.59 39.96 -46.86
CA ALA A 1084 33.75 39.04 -46.83
C ALA A 1084 34.22 38.48 -45.45
N VAL A 1085 34.42 37.17 -45.24
CA VAL A 1085 34.96 36.11 -46.12
C VAL A 1085 36.36 36.44 -46.66
N ALA A 1086 37.34 36.52 -45.76
CA ALA A 1086 38.75 36.34 -46.05
C ALA A 1086 39.47 35.77 -44.80
N GLU A 1087 40.37 34.82 -45.03
CA GLU A 1087 41.52 34.40 -44.18
C GLU A 1087 41.27 34.01 -42.69
N GLY A 1088 41.75 32.88 -42.15
CA GLY A 1088 42.38 31.72 -42.80
C GLY A 1088 43.62 31.19 -42.06
N LEU A 1089 43.54 29.93 -41.62
CA LEU A 1089 44.63 28.97 -41.34
C LEU A 1089 45.49 29.09 -40.06
N ASP A 1090 45.67 27.88 -39.49
CA ASP A 1090 46.88 27.29 -38.88
C ASP A 1090 47.36 27.55 -37.42
N ARG A 1091 47.30 26.42 -36.67
CA ARG A 1091 48.35 25.80 -35.81
C ARG A 1091 48.54 26.22 -34.33
N ALA A 1092 48.05 25.31 -33.48
CA ALA A 1092 48.83 24.41 -32.60
C ALA A 1092 49.80 24.97 -31.52
N GLY A 1093 49.81 24.32 -30.34
CA GLY A 1093 50.87 24.47 -29.34
C GLY A 1093 50.50 24.07 -27.91
N ALA A 1094 51.12 23.01 -27.40
CA ALA A 1094 51.40 22.72 -25.99
C ALA A 1094 52.95 22.55 -25.88
N PRO A 1095 53.61 22.24 -24.73
CA PRO A 1095 53.12 21.83 -23.40
C PRO A 1095 53.93 22.43 -22.20
N GLU A 1096 53.93 21.73 -21.05
CA GLU A 1096 54.89 21.83 -19.90
C GLU A 1096 54.82 23.09 -18.98
N ARG A 1097 55.22 23.07 -17.70
CA ARG A 1097 55.91 22.05 -16.87
C ARG A 1097 55.56 22.09 -15.35
N SER A 1098 56.24 21.20 -14.61
CA SER A 1098 56.25 20.83 -13.16
C SER A 1098 56.87 21.91 -12.21
N GLU A 1099 57.21 21.72 -10.92
CA GLU A 1099 57.43 20.54 -10.02
C GLU A 1099 57.55 21.02 -8.54
N GLU A 1100 57.33 20.15 -7.52
CA GLU A 1100 58.20 19.95 -6.33
C GLU A 1100 57.70 18.81 -5.40
N ASP A 1101 58.53 18.35 -4.43
CA ASP A 1101 58.71 16.90 -4.13
C ASP A 1101 58.75 16.48 -2.62
N ALA A 1102 58.98 15.18 -2.36
CA ALA A 1102 58.94 14.46 -1.06
C ALA A 1102 60.26 14.49 -0.21
N PRO A 1103 60.35 13.75 0.94
CA PRO A 1103 60.87 12.35 0.97
C PRO A 1103 60.15 11.37 1.96
N VAL A 1104 59.98 10.05 1.75
CA VAL A 1104 60.89 8.85 1.61
C VAL A 1104 61.51 8.36 2.96
N THR A 1105 61.22 7.14 3.49
CA THR A 1105 61.84 5.79 3.29
C THR A 1105 60.91 4.67 3.86
N THR A 1106 60.68 3.42 3.35
CA THR A 1106 61.49 2.22 2.93
C THR A 1106 62.21 1.46 4.06
N ALA A 1107 62.33 0.11 4.15
CA ALA A 1107 61.70 -1.11 3.55
C ALA A 1107 62.31 -2.36 4.31
N ALA A 1108 62.29 -3.68 3.99
CA ALA A 1108 61.77 -4.53 2.89
C ALA A 1108 61.77 -6.06 3.28
N SER A 1109 60.84 -6.88 2.73
CA SER A 1109 61.02 -8.28 2.23
C SER A 1109 61.39 -9.48 3.17
N GLN A 1110 61.22 -10.78 2.86
CA GLN A 1110 60.78 -11.57 1.65
C GLN A 1110 60.04 -12.87 2.17
N VAL A 1111 59.64 -13.99 1.51
CA VAL A 1111 60.02 -14.77 0.29
C VAL A 1111 58.79 -15.48 -0.39
N SER A 1112 58.96 -16.68 -0.97
CA SER A 1112 58.06 -17.47 -1.88
C SER A 1112 58.48 -18.97 -1.89
N ALA A 1113 57.84 -20.00 -2.48
CA ALA A 1113 56.45 -20.33 -2.91
C ALA A 1113 56.38 -21.78 -3.52
N GLY A 1114 55.17 -22.32 -3.79
CA GLY A 1114 54.88 -23.45 -4.73
C GLY A 1114 54.76 -24.89 -4.15
N ALA A 1115 54.12 -25.89 -4.81
CA ALA A 1115 53.23 -25.89 -5.99
C ALA A 1115 52.55 -27.29 -6.23
N VAL A 1116 51.31 -27.33 -6.77
CA VAL A 1116 50.70 -28.36 -7.72
C VAL A 1116 50.65 -29.85 -7.26
N GLN A 1117 49.56 -30.66 -7.31
CA GLN A 1117 48.59 -30.97 -8.40
C GLN A 1117 47.26 -31.64 -7.91
N SER A 1118 46.42 -32.19 -8.82
CA SER A 1118 45.02 -32.67 -8.66
C SER A 1118 44.82 -34.21 -8.64
N HIS A 1119 43.64 -34.73 -8.22
CA HIS A 1119 42.79 -35.67 -9.03
C HIS A 1119 41.50 -36.26 -8.34
N LEU A 1120 40.37 -36.21 -9.09
CA LEU A 1120 39.31 -37.23 -9.36
C LEU A 1120 38.35 -37.91 -8.32
N SER A 1121 37.10 -38.09 -8.79
CA SER A 1121 36.04 -39.13 -8.49
C SER A 1121 35.39 -39.17 -7.08
N ALA A 1122 34.06 -39.12 -6.88
CA ALA A 1122 32.91 -39.97 -7.34
C ALA A 1122 32.73 -41.25 -6.46
N THR A 1123 31.56 -41.89 -6.23
CA THR A 1123 30.22 -42.03 -6.89
C THR A 1123 29.15 -42.57 -5.91
N ARG A 1124 27.83 -42.32 -6.14
CA ARG A 1124 26.64 -43.25 -6.00
C ARG A 1124 26.35 -43.93 -4.62
N GLU A 1125 25.18 -44.48 -4.26
CA GLU A 1125 23.76 -44.43 -4.72
C GLU A 1125 22.82 -44.91 -3.58
N GLU A 1126 21.51 -44.73 -3.78
CA GLU A 1126 20.29 -45.47 -3.34
C GLU A 1126 20.43 -46.74 -2.43
N THR A 1127 19.44 -47.17 -1.62
CA THR A 1127 17.98 -47.26 -1.90
C THR A 1127 17.13 -47.50 -0.62
N ALA A 1128 15.80 -47.31 -0.74
CA ALA A 1128 14.62 -47.93 -0.09
C ALA A 1128 14.81 -49.04 0.99
N THR A 1129 13.90 -49.19 1.97
CA THR A 1129 12.49 -49.63 1.77
C THR A 1129 11.54 -49.22 2.90
N ALA A 1130 10.23 -49.30 2.62
CA ALA A 1130 9.15 -49.06 3.57
C ALA A 1130 8.14 -50.23 3.55
N GLU A 1131 7.47 -50.46 4.68
CA GLU A 1131 6.23 -51.24 4.75
C GLU A 1131 5.12 -50.39 5.35
N ARG A 1132 3.86 -50.65 4.94
CA ARG A 1132 2.68 -49.87 5.32
C ARG A 1132 1.60 -50.79 5.86
N THR A 1133 1.00 -50.43 6.98
CA THR A 1133 -0.31 -50.93 7.42
C THR A 1133 -1.25 -49.76 7.69
N ASP A 1134 -2.55 -50.04 7.81
CA ASP A 1134 -3.57 -49.22 7.16
C ASP A 1134 -4.80 -49.01 8.05
N GLN A 1135 -5.19 -47.75 8.30
CA GLN A 1135 -6.52 -47.35 8.78
C GLN A 1135 -6.93 -46.03 8.12
N GLY A 1136 -8.23 -45.90 7.80
CA GLY A 1136 -8.72 -44.96 6.78
C GLY A 1136 -9.06 -43.54 7.25
N PRO A 1137 -9.16 -42.56 6.31
CA PRO A 1137 -9.43 -41.16 6.61
C PRO A 1137 -10.93 -40.81 6.71
N VAL A 1138 -11.21 -39.68 7.35
CA VAL A 1138 -12.51 -38.98 7.34
C VAL A 1138 -12.63 -38.14 6.05
N PRO A 1139 -13.82 -37.95 5.44
CA PRO A 1139 -13.95 -37.24 4.16
C PRO A 1139 -13.54 -35.76 4.26
N VAL A 1140 -12.78 -35.29 3.27
CA VAL A 1140 -12.46 -33.87 3.05
C VAL A 1140 -13.06 -33.47 1.70
N TYR A 1141 -13.85 -32.41 1.68
CA TYR A 1141 -14.43 -31.86 0.44
C TYR A 1141 -13.33 -31.18 -0.37
N THR A 1142 -13.25 -31.51 -1.67
CA THR A 1142 -12.24 -30.98 -2.59
C THR A 1142 -12.82 -29.93 -3.53
N ASN A 1143 -12.15 -28.78 -3.66
CA ASN A 1143 -12.56 -27.72 -4.59
C ASN A 1143 -12.28 -28.15 -6.04
N GLY A 1144 -13.35 -28.45 -6.79
CA GLY A 1144 -13.26 -29.07 -8.10
C GLY A 1144 -13.04 -28.09 -9.26
N TYR A 1145 -11.77 -27.88 -9.64
CA TYR A 1145 -11.39 -27.56 -11.02
C TYR A 1145 -10.24 -28.48 -11.45
N VAL A 1146 -10.59 -29.59 -12.08
CA VAL A 1146 -9.66 -30.52 -12.75
C VAL A 1146 -9.96 -30.48 -14.23
N ASN A 1147 -8.93 -30.31 -15.07
CA ASN A 1147 -9.09 -30.30 -16.53
C ASN A 1147 -9.67 -31.65 -17.00
N GLY A 1148 -10.88 -31.62 -17.55
CA GLY A 1148 -11.60 -32.83 -17.95
C GLY A 1148 -11.21 -33.34 -19.34
N SER A 1149 -10.91 -34.64 -19.42
CA SER A 1149 -10.86 -35.39 -20.67
C SER A 1149 -11.42 -36.81 -20.45
N GLY A 1150 -12.63 -37.08 -20.96
CA GLY A 1150 -13.15 -38.45 -21.14
C GLY A 1150 -12.48 -39.13 -22.34
N ASP A 1151 -12.60 -40.44 -22.59
CA ASP A 1151 -13.43 -41.51 -21.99
C ASP A 1151 -12.73 -42.88 -22.24
N ALA A 1152 -13.15 -44.07 -21.77
CA ALA A 1152 -14.45 -44.50 -21.21
C ALA A 1152 -14.27 -45.59 -20.13
N SER A 1153 -15.37 -46.03 -19.49
CA SER A 1153 -15.38 -47.16 -18.55
C SER A 1153 -15.35 -48.54 -19.22
N ALA A 1154 -14.42 -49.41 -18.81
CA ALA A 1154 -14.49 -50.86 -19.04
C ALA A 1154 -13.87 -51.63 -17.87
N ASP A 1155 -14.60 -52.60 -17.33
CA ASP A 1155 -14.10 -53.57 -16.35
C ASP A 1155 -13.32 -54.70 -17.06
N LEU A 1156 -12.23 -55.17 -16.44
CA LEU A 1156 -11.73 -56.53 -16.60
C LEU A 1156 -10.71 -56.88 -15.50
N SER A 1157 -11.19 -57.44 -14.39
CA SER A 1157 -10.31 -58.00 -13.38
C SER A 1157 -9.57 -59.27 -13.87
N GLY A 1158 -8.24 -59.24 -13.88
CA GLY A 1158 -7.42 -60.43 -13.66
C GLY A 1158 -6.47 -60.87 -14.79
N LEU A 1159 -5.17 -60.63 -14.58
CA LEU A 1159 -4.10 -61.52 -15.00
C LEU A 1159 -2.84 -61.29 -14.15
N ARG A 1160 -2.42 -62.30 -13.39
CA ARG A 1160 -1.12 -62.32 -12.70
C ARG A 1160 -0.06 -62.90 -13.64
N VAL A 1161 1.09 -62.25 -13.75
CA VAL A 1161 2.36 -62.86 -14.18
C VAL A 1161 3.47 -62.34 -13.27
N GLU A 1162 4.45 -63.20 -12.95
CA GLU A 1162 5.48 -62.94 -11.94
C GLU A 1162 6.73 -62.25 -12.54
N ALA A 1163 7.66 -61.84 -11.67
CA ALA A 1163 8.79 -60.99 -12.02
C ALA A 1163 9.91 -61.70 -12.82
N GLY A 1164 10.60 -60.94 -13.69
CA GLY A 1164 11.88 -61.37 -14.25
C GLY A 1164 12.44 -60.48 -15.37
N GLY A 1165 13.77 -60.27 -15.37
CA GLY A 1165 14.55 -59.84 -16.53
C GLY A 1165 14.85 -58.33 -16.65
N ALA A 1166 16.06 -57.94 -16.26
CA ALA A 1166 16.62 -56.64 -16.62
C ALA A 1166 17.25 -56.66 -18.02
N VAL A 1167 16.99 -55.63 -18.84
CA VAL A 1167 17.69 -55.38 -20.12
C VAL A 1167 17.99 -53.89 -20.25
N ALA A 1168 19.26 -53.52 -20.31
CA ALA A 1168 19.70 -52.12 -20.38
C ALA A 1168 19.56 -51.52 -21.79
N ARG A 1169 19.27 -50.21 -21.88
CA ARG A 1169 19.41 -49.39 -23.10
C ARG A 1169 19.99 -48.01 -22.76
N GLN A 1170 20.53 -47.35 -23.79
CA GLN A 1170 21.50 -46.25 -23.68
C GLN A 1170 20.88 -44.87 -23.37
N ALA A 1171 21.66 -43.99 -22.77
CA ALA A 1171 21.34 -42.57 -22.62
C ALA A 1171 21.57 -41.80 -23.94
N PRO A 1172 20.70 -40.83 -24.30
CA PRO A 1172 20.97 -39.87 -25.37
C PRO A 1172 22.02 -38.82 -24.99
N SER A 1173 22.77 -38.32 -25.97
CA SER A 1173 23.69 -37.18 -25.82
C SER A 1173 22.96 -35.83 -25.90
N PRO A 1174 23.52 -34.73 -25.34
CA PRO A 1174 22.89 -33.42 -25.38
C PRO A 1174 22.77 -32.86 -26.81
N ILE A 1175 21.65 -32.19 -27.08
CA ILE A 1175 21.38 -31.50 -28.34
C ILE A 1175 21.91 -30.06 -28.24
N ALA A 1176 22.72 -29.63 -29.20
CA ALA A 1176 23.24 -28.26 -29.26
C ALA A 1176 22.16 -27.27 -29.73
N PRO A 1177 22.13 -26.03 -29.18
CA PRO A 1177 21.13 -25.02 -29.54
C PRO A 1177 21.28 -24.53 -30.98
N ARG A 1178 20.17 -24.09 -31.57
CA ARG A 1178 20.11 -23.42 -32.88
C ARG A 1178 19.16 -22.22 -32.83
N GLY A 1179 19.66 -21.11 -32.31
CA GLY A 1179 19.00 -19.81 -32.32
C GLY A 1179 20.06 -18.71 -32.47
N GLY A 1180 19.98 -17.93 -33.55
CA GLY A 1180 20.96 -16.84 -33.80
C GLY A 1180 20.73 -15.57 -32.95
N LEU A 1181 19.62 -15.53 -32.20
CA LEU A 1181 19.18 -14.35 -31.44
C LEU A 1181 19.68 -14.35 -29.99
N ASP A 1182 19.74 -15.53 -29.35
CA ASP A 1182 20.24 -15.71 -27.99
C ASP A 1182 21.70 -15.24 -27.85
N ALA A 1183 22.49 -15.40 -28.92
CA ALA A 1183 23.88 -14.98 -28.98
C ALA A 1183 24.07 -13.45 -28.98
N GLN A 1184 23.08 -12.65 -29.40
CA GLN A 1184 23.15 -11.19 -29.33
C GLN A 1184 22.54 -10.62 -28.04
N LEU A 1185 21.57 -11.31 -27.44
CA LEU A 1185 20.96 -10.87 -26.17
C LEU A 1185 21.89 -11.06 -24.96
N SER A 1186 22.87 -11.97 -25.04
CA SER A 1186 23.86 -12.19 -23.99
C SER A 1186 24.98 -11.12 -23.89
N GLU A 1187 25.14 -10.23 -24.87
CA GLU A 1187 26.20 -9.19 -24.87
C GLU A 1187 25.73 -7.81 -24.38
N MET A 1188 24.44 -7.62 -24.05
CA MET A 1188 23.85 -6.28 -23.85
C MET A 1188 23.04 -6.06 -22.55
N MET A 1189 23.43 -6.62 -21.39
CA MET A 1189 22.95 -6.08 -20.09
C MET A 1189 23.74 -6.47 -18.83
N GLY A 1190 24.50 -5.50 -18.29
CA GLY A 1190 24.56 -5.19 -16.84
C GLY A 1190 25.24 -6.15 -15.85
N ASP A 1191 26.57 -6.13 -15.77
CA ASP A 1191 27.39 -6.84 -14.75
C ASP A 1191 27.25 -6.31 -13.30
N ALA A 1192 26.03 -6.16 -12.77
CA ALA A 1192 25.80 -5.77 -11.38
C ALA A 1192 25.70 -7.02 -10.47
N PRO A 1193 26.72 -7.35 -9.65
CA PRO A 1193 26.68 -8.54 -8.83
C PRO A 1193 25.56 -8.45 -7.78
N PHE A 1194 24.95 -9.58 -7.44
CA PHE A 1194 24.18 -9.70 -6.20
C PHE A 1194 25.10 -9.42 -5.01
N CYS A 1195 24.58 -8.71 -4.02
CA CYS A 1195 25.37 -8.42 -2.82
C CYS A 1195 25.42 -9.63 -1.89
N ASP A 1196 26.64 -10.18 -1.77
CA ASP A 1196 27.16 -11.04 -0.71
C ASP A 1196 26.44 -10.96 0.66
N VAL A 1197 26.23 -9.76 1.20
CA VAL A 1197 25.65 -9.53 2.54
C VAL A 1197 24.13 -9.54 2.53
N CYS A 1198 23.49 -9.01 1.48
CA CYS A 1198 22.07 -8.64 1.51
C CYS A 1198 21.18 -9.37 0.49
N GLY A 1199 21.75 -10.16 -0.42
CA GLY A 1199 21.06 -10.85 -1.53
C GLY A 1199 20.42 -9.93 -2.58
N HIS A 1200 20.47 -8.62 -2.39
CA HIS A 1200 19.86 -7.63 -3.27
C HIS A 1200 20.74 -7.39 -4.50
N ILE A 1201 20.12 -7.07 -5.63
CA ILE A 1201 20.83 -6.55 -6.81
C ILE A 1201 21.52 -5.24 -6.40
N THR A 1202 22.79 -5.09 -6.73
CA THR A 1202 23.52 -3.85 -6.47
C THR A 1202 23.29 -2.82 -7.58
N ILE A 1203 23.43 -1.53 -7.27
CA ILE A 1203 23.51 -0.49 -8.30
C ILE A 1203 24.97 -0.07 -8.49
N ARG A 1204 25.39 0.24 -9.72
CA ARG A 1204 26.74 0.77 -9.97
C ARG A 1204 26.85 2.20 -9.41
N ASN A 1205 27.92 2.48 -8.67
CA ASN A 1205 28.17 3.72 -7.95
C ASN A 1205 29.67 4.08 -8.06
N GLY A 1206 30.02 4.77 -9.14
CA GLY A 1206 31.43 5.00 -9.51
C GLY A 1206 32.08 3.73 -10.08
N SER A 1207 33.31 3.44 -9.65
CA SER A 1207 33.98 2.14 -9.88
C SER A 1207 33.36 1.00 -9.06
N CYS A 1208 32.71 1.32 -7.94
CA CYS A 1208 32.04 0.36 -7.07
C CYS A 1208 30.63 -0.01 -7.56
N TYR A 1209 30.06 -1.01 -6.89
CA TYR A 1209 28.63 -1.28 -6.79
C TYR A 1209 28.16 -1.09 -5.34
N LYS A 1210 26.86 -0.84 -5.12
CA LYS A 1210 26.27 -0.58 -3.80
C LYS A 1210 24.96 -1.33 -3.60
N CYS A 1211 24.81 -2.09 -2.51
CA CYS A 1211 23.53 -2.65 -2.09
C CYS A 1211 22.67 -1.54 -1.45
N LEU A 1212 21.54 -1.19 -2.06
CA LEU A 1212 20.59 -0.23 -1.47
C LEU A 1212 19.89 -0.74 -0.20
N ASN A 1213 19.82 -2.07 -0.02
CA ASN A 1213 19.14 -2.72 1.11
C ASN A 1213 19.96 -2.74 2.42
N CYS A 1214 21.30 -2.81 2.35
CA CYS A 1214 22.19 -2.83 3.54
C CYS A 1214 23.31 -1.79 3.54
N GLY A 1215 23.55 -1.09 2.42
CA GLY A 1215 24.64 -0.12 2.27
C GLY A 1215 25.99 -0.70 1.84
N ASN A 1216 26.18 -2.03 1.81
CA ASN A 1216 27.46 -2.64 1.45
C ASN A 1216 27.93 -2.19 0.05
N SER A 1217 29.24 -2.04 -0.12
CA SER A 1217 29.86 -1.64 -1.39
C SER A 1217 30.84 -2.71 -1.88
N LEU A 1218 30.79 -2.99 -3.19
CA LEU A 1218 31.37 -4.17 -3.82
C LEU A 1218 32.16 -3.77 -5.08
N GLY A 1219 33.25 -4.47 -5.38
CA GLY A 1219 34.01 -4.27 -6.62
C GLY A 1219 34.70 -2.90 -6.75
N CYS A 1220 34.85 -2.14 -5.65
CA CYS A 1220 35.63 -0.90 -5.66
C CYS A 1220 37.08 -1.16 -6.12
N SER A 1221 37.60 -0.24 -6.92
CA SER A 1221 39.02 -0.15 -7.33
C SER A 1221 39.79 0.79 -6.41
#